data_AF-A0A0X3PFU1-F1
#
_entry.id   AF-A0A0X3PFU1-F1
#
_cell.length_a   1.000
_cell.length_b   1.000
_cell.length_c   1.000
_cell.angle_alpha   90.00
_cell.angle_beta   90.00
_cell.angle_gamma   90.00
#
_symmetry.space_group_name_H-M   'P 1'
#
loop_
_entity.id
_entity.type
_entity.pdbx_description
1 polymer ?
#
loop_
_entity_poly.entity_id
_entity_poly.type
_entity_poly.pdbx_seq_one_letter_code
_entity_poly.pdbx_strand_id
1 'polypeptide(L)'
;MFLLSYRSKVPDIVTINLVRATLRKVMGRHCFTSLETHEVYHHSDFLFHGAVQDRNSMICTSSLADENGFQYLFVWALVTKRFQIAHFLLLHMTEICAAALFAAEFLRQMAHLHCTPSEREELERVAIVFEDTAVGILTECYLNNMETTMVLLVMERPAFGKLSALMLAARGYSYKFMEHSACQEYMNRVWLNTLAHKGNSLRFVVALIFGIVCPLAIPFIVEYDDSKYKSLQHETKEEFSNFEVGRKRAKRMVNTHIRKICDFYHAPCVRYSYNLLSYVLCLMIFTVFLQYKWNVDNSFWIGLEVFISIFFLTETVELVRSTFSDRHSRGGLFCGRSTQYALVVFVCFLLGTTLQALNAHYNFDVNGLEQLSRACLVFSATGPFLRLLMLFSINQNIGPKLQMIKHMLKKDMLPFLLILILFWLMFSVVFVTVIYRPGGIEDPSSPMSLLSNILRRNFFQMFGEFDSEENLQNVIHRTCTNNSQNLCSYSNAAYWIVALQSVFTLMTNLLLINLLIAIFTKRYDRMEAASQKLWAMQRYLMMDSLLRQAALPAPLVLFSHIGLIFKAIRNRIFSTVEEEQSPFRKSFRGNPARERQLIHWEKLRAVIYLAAVVEENHDTSETTVGFTAPEGTVGERSHSTSHSNSWKKAHRLANPVVTFREVLKTAEVRSSLEQKISTIHDNVSFIRNMLGKAHESAESHYNRGLSAPNTSPKSAHSTESLANAPMVFSSDGHWLAVYTVFSGDLAPHIFDEPVPWEEPLPSYHPIKWRPAPQCVPEWGAQELETPRVRQRLSIWSAGSSNVEIYVAQNPGGRVGIRGRGLLPELGPNYAYLLIIGAHSDAKASPPIKGQVLILSGAHRPAQFPWFLCKHPTACDMDSCSRAVARSFCDKMSDVAAQRGDCTERENNTVIDELWSYPTSVVKVGYAADPINCDNAWLEITAIRINIPTATGNNVKLLKMFRTEGCKAIWVDENNMPKMRTSHLKAFNSCKSLMN
;
A
#
# COMPACT_ATOMS: atom_id res chain seq x y z
N MET A 1 -36.03 -6.86 20.41
CA MET A 1 -36.38 -5.53 19.85
C MET A 1 -35.26 -4.91 19.00
N PHE A 2 -33.98 -4.91 19.43
CA PHE A 2 -32.85 -4.36 18.66
C PHE A 2 -32.62 -5.06 17.30
N LEU A 3 -32.67 -6.41 17.27
CA LEU A 3 -32.55 -7.20 16.03
C LEU A 3 -33.72 -6.97 15.04
N LEU A 4 -34.93 -6.70 15.55
CA LEU A 4 -36.11 -6.41 14.72
C LEU A 4 -36.01 -5.02 14.06
N SER A 5 -35.47 -4.03 14.78
CA SER A 5 -35.19 -2.70 14.23
C SER A 5 -34.02 -2.69 13.23
N TYR A 6 -33.07 -3.61 13.38
CA TYR A 6 -31.98 -3.78 12.41
C TYR A 6 -32.47 -4.45 11.13
N ARG A 7 -33.33 -5.47 11.26
CA ARG A 7 -33.94 -6.19 10.12
C ARG A 7 -34.82 -5.27 9.26
N SER A 8 -35.46 -4.25 9.84
CA SER A 8 -36.24 -3.27 9.08
C SER A 8 -35.41 -2.23 8.33
N LYS A 9 -34.10 -2.12 8.61
CA LYS A 9 -33.18 -1.18 7.94
C LYS A 9 -32.28 -1.82 6.89
N VAL A 10 -32.22 -3.15 6.82
CA VAL A 10 -31.47 -3.87 5.78
C VAL A 10 -32.45 -4.17 4.65
N PRO A 11 -32.26 -3.61 3.43
CA PRO A 11 -33.13 -3.90 2.31
C PRO A 11 -33.04 -5.40 1.94
N ASP A 12 -34.15 -5.98 1.49
CA ASP A 12 -34.23 -7.40 1.09
C ASP A 12 -33.26 -7.76 -0.06
N ILE A 13 -32.80 -6.75 -0.80
CA ILE A 13 -31.81 -6.88 -1.88
C ILE A 13 -30.57 -6.05 -1.52
N VAL A 14 -29.43 -6.74 -1.34
CA VAL A 14 -28.13 -6.09 -1.11
C VAL A 14 -27.61 -5.55 -2.44
N THR A 15 -27.62 -4.22 -2.58
CA THR A 15 -27.08 -3.52 -3.76
C THR A 15 -25.60 -3.16 -3.56
N ILE A 16 -24.83 -3.06 -4.65
CA ILE A 16 -23.42 -2.62 -4.62
C ILE A 16 -23.29 -1.22 -3.98
N ASN A 17 -24.28 -0.35 -4.19
CA ASN A 17 -24.32 0.99 -3.60
C ASN A 17 -24.40 0.94 -2.07
N LEU A 18 -25.14 -0.02 -1.50
CA LEU A 18 -25.22 -0.22 -0.05
C LEU A 18 -23.87 -0.68 0.51
N VAL A 19 -23.22 -1.66 -0.16
CA VAL A 19 -21.88 -2.14 0.21
C VAL A 19 -20.86 -1.02 0.13
N ARG A 20 -20.90 -0.20 -0.92
CA ARG A 20 -20.05 1.00 -1.06
C ARG A 20 -20.27 1.99 0.06
N ALA A 21 -21.53 2.28 0.41
CA ALA A 21 -21.85 3.20 1.51
C ALA A 21 -21.37 2.67 2.87
N THR A 22 -21.40 1.35 3.09
CA THR A 22 -20.86 0.73 4.31
C THR A 22 -19.34 0.76 4.31
N LEU A 23 -18.67 0.40 3.21
CA LEU A 23 -17.21 0.49 3.09
C LEU A 23 -16.71 1.93 3.29
N ARG A 24 -17.41 2.94 2.74
CA ARG A 24 -17.08 4.36 3.00
C ARG A 24 -17.28 4.77 4.46
N LYS A 25 -18.16 4.10 5.22
CA LYS A 25 -18.29 4.36 6.66
C LYS A 25 -17.14 3.72 7.44
N VAL A 26 -16.71 2.52 7.06
CA VAL A 26 -15.60 1.80 7.72
C VAL A 26 -14.25 2.45 7.40
N MET A 27 -14.02 2.79 6.13
CA MET A 27 -12.73 3.28 5.61
C MET A 27 -12.76 4.77 5.23
N GLY A 28 -13.83 5.51 5.52
CA GLY A 28 -13.94 6.93 5.15
C GLY A 28 -14.10 7.20 3.63
N ARG A 29 -14.01 8.48 3.24
CA ARG A 29 -14.26 8.96 1.86
C ARG A 29 -13.16 8.64 0.83
N HIS A 30 -12.03 8.09 1.24
CA HIS A 30 -10.86 7.84 0.37
C HIS A 30 -10.65 6.35 0.07
N CYS A 31 -11.73 5.57 0.08
CA CYS A 31 -11.69 4.16 -0.26
C CYS A 31 -12.03 3.97 -1.73
N PHE A 32 -11.21 3.22 -2.47
CA PHE A 32 -11.30 2.85 -3.89
C PHE A 32 -12.00 3.85 -4.82
N THR A 33 -11.23 4.64 -5.59
CA THR A 33 -11.84 5.63 -6.51
C THR A 33 -12.48 5.00 -7.75
N SER A 34 -12.14 3.74 -8.09
CA SER A 34 -12.81 3.01 -9.18
C SER A 34 -14.29 2.72 -8.89
N LEU A 35 -14.75 2.91 -7.65
CA LEU A 35 -16.17 2.84 -7.28
C LEU A 35 -16.94 4.14 -7.56
N GLU A 36 -16.28 5.26 -7.90
CA GLU A 36 -16.91 6.57 -8.18
C GLU A 36 -17.11 6.86 -9.68
N THR A 37 -16.36 6.21 -10.56
CA THR A 37 -16.35 6.53 -12.01
C THR A 37 -17.62 6.12 -12.77
N HIS A 38 -18.56 5.42 -12.13
CA HIS A 38 -19.82 5.00 -12.77
C HIS A 38 -20.92 6.07 -12.81
N GLU A 39 -20.75 7.25 -12.19
CA GLU A 39 -21.79 8.31 -12.20
C GLU A 39 -21.72 9.26 -13.41
N VAL A 40 -20.60 9.32 -14.15
CA VAL A 40 -20.39 10.40 -15.15
C VAL A 40 -21.00 10.11 -16.54
N TYR A 41 -21.41 8.87 -16.84
CA TYR A 41 -21.96 8.51 -18.17
C TYR A 41 -23.49 8.45 -18.28
N HIS A 42 -24.25 8.83 -17.24
CA HIS A 42 -25.73 8.74 -17.29
C HIS A 42 -26.49 10.08 -17.28
N HIS A 43 -25.81 11.21 -17.50
CA HIS A 43 -26.49 12.50 -17.71
C HIS A 43 -26.23 13.06 -19.11
N SER A 44 -26.93 12.50 -20.09
CA SER A 44 -27.29 13.22 -21.32
C SER A 44 -28.57 12.61 -21.89
N ASP A 45 -29.68 13.31 -21.62
CA ASP A 45 -30.91 13.40 -22.41
C ASP A 45 -31.23 12.27 -23.40
N PHE A 46 -32.21 11.44 -23.03
CA PHE A 46 -33.23 10.98 -23.98
C PHE A 46 -34.60 10.96 -23.26
N LEU A 47 -35.31 12.07 -23.41
CA LEU A 47 -36.76 12.14 -23.31
C LEU A 47 -37.37 11.22 -24.37
N PHE A 48 -37.99 10.12 -23.97
CA PHE A 48 -39.09 9.52 -24.73
C PHE A 48 -40.14 8.92 -23.78
N HIS A 49 -41.39 9.11 -24.20
CA HIS A 49 -42.65 8.87 -23.50
C HIS A 49 -42.86 7.46 -22.95
N GLY A 50 -43.79 7.40 -21.97
CA GLY A 50 -44.23 6.22 -21.24
C GLY A 50 -44.53 4.97 -22.07
N ALA A 51 -44.07 3.84 -21.55
CA ALA A 51 -44.76 2.57 -21.59
C ALA A 51 -44.29 1.74 -20.39
N VAL A 52 -45.26 1.21 -19.66
CA VAL A 52 -45.08 0.20 -18.62
C VAL A 52 -44.55 -1.06 -19.32
N GLN A 53 -43.33 -1.50 -19.00
CA GLN A 53 -42.89 -2.85 -19.35
C GLN A 53 -41.81 -3.37 -18.39
N ASP A 54 -42.20 -4.45 -17.72
CA ASP A 54 -41.40 -5.53 -17.13
C ASP A 54 -40.20 -5.22 -16.24
N ARG A 55 -40.48 -5.25 -14.94
CA ARG A 55 -39.52 -5.65 -13.90
C ARG A 55 -39.21 -7.14 -14.04
N ASN A 56 -38.26 -7.51 -14.90
CA ASN A 56 -37.41 -8.69 -14.75
C ASN A 56 -36.35 -8.67 -15.88
N SER A 57 -35.14 -9.13 -15.57
CA SER A 57 -33.96 -9.18 -16.45
C SER A 57 -33.35 -7.83 -16.87
N MET A 58 -32.66 -7.18 -15.93
CA MET A 58 -31.51 -6.34 -16.28
C MET A 58 -30.31 -6.84 -15.47
N ILE A 59 -29.83 -8.03 -15.81
CA ILE A 59 -28.47 -8.44 -15.45
C ILE A 59 -27.60 -7.67 -16.45
N CYS A 60 -26.86 -6.66 -15.97
CA CYS A 60 -25.86 -5.96 -16.76
C CYS A 60 -24.73 -6.92 -17.13
N THR A 61 -24.91 -7.69 -18.20
CA THR A 61 -23.85 -8.43 -18.89
C THR A 61 -23.40 -7.63 -20.10
N SER A 62 -22.60 -6.59 -19.87
CA SER A 62 -21.78 -6.00 -20.94
C SER A 62 -20.47 -5.45 -20.37
N SER A 63 -19.37 -6.08 -20.78
CA SER A 63 -17.96 -5.65 -20.69
C SER A 63 -17.45 -5.11 -19.35
N LEU A 64 -17.43 -5.96 -18.31
CA LEU A 64 -16.65 -5.71 -17.09
C LEU A 64 -15.17 -6.11 -17.32
N ALA A 65 -14.52 -5.51 -18.31
CA ALA A 65 -13.15 -5.88 -18.71
C ALA A 65 -12.10 -5.36 -17.69
N ASP A 66 -11.65 -6.31 -16.88
CA ASP A 66 -10.25 -6.72 -16.65
C ASP A 66 -9.35 -6.16 -15.53
N GLU A 67 -9.58 -5.00 -14.91
CA GLU A 67 -8.70 -4.58 -13.77
C GLU A 67 -9.39 -4.47 -12.39
N ASN A 68 -10.71 -4.30 -12.34
CA ASN A 68 -11.41 -4.05 -11.06
C ASN A 68 -11.94 -5.33 -10.38
N GLY A 69 -12.08 -6.45 -11.10
CA GLY A 69 -12.66 -7.69 -10.57
C GLY A 69 -11.87 -8.30 -9.41
N PHE A 70 -10.53 -8.37 -9.54
CA PHE A 70 -9.66 -8.89 -8.49
C PHE A 70 -9.69 -8.05 -7.22
N GLN A 71 -9.85 -6.72 -7.35
CA GLN A 71 -9.94 -5.83 -6.20
C GLN A 71 -11.20 -6.10 -5.38
N TYR A 72 -12.35 -6.28 -6.05
CA TYR A 72 -13.60 -6.64 -5.39
C TYR A 72 -13.52 -8.00 -4.70
N LEU A 73 -12.90 -8.98 -5.35
CA LEU A 73 -12.72 -10.31 -4.78
C LEU A 73 -11.77 -10.30 -3.57
N PHE A 74 -10.72 -9.48 -3.62
CA PHE A 74 -9.79 -9.26 -2.51
C PHE A 74 -10.50 -8.65 -1.29
N VAL A 75 -11.29 -7.58 -1.49
CA VAL A 75 -12.09 -6.98 -0.42
C VAL A 75 -13.12 -7.96 0.12
N TRP A 76 -13.79 -8.73 -0.75
CA TRP A 76 -14.72 -9.78 -0.33
C TRP A 76 -14.03 -10.83 0.53
N ALA A 77 -12.84 -11.28 0.16
CA ALA A 77 -12.07 -12.24 0.96
C ALA A 77 -11.69 -11.67 2.34
N LEU A 78 -11.34 -10.39 2.43
CA LEU A 78 -11.06 -9.71 3.70
C LEU A 78 -12.31 -9.58 4.58
N VAL A 79 -13.43 -9.13 4.01
CA VAL A 79 -14.72 -8.97 4.72
C VAL A 79 -15.23 -10.32 5.24
N THR A 80 -15.07 -11.39 4.45
CA THR A 80 -15.50 -12.75 4.81
C THR A 80 -14.51 -13.49 5.71
N LYS A 81 -13.45 -12.83 6.18
CA LYS A 81 -12.36 -13.41 7.00
C LYS A 81 -11.66 -14.62 6.34
N ARG A 82 -11.67 -14.71 5.00
CA ARG A 82 -10.98 -15.76 4.23
C ARG A 82 -9.56 -15.33 3.90
N PHE A 83 -8.71 -15.24 4.93
CA PHE A 83 -7.39 -14.61 4.83
C PHE A 83 -6.40 -15.33 3.89
N GLN A 84 -6.48 -16.66 3.77
CA GLN A 84 -5.67 -17.42 2.82
C GLN A 84 -5.99 -17.04 1.37
N ILE A 85 -7.27 -16.91 1.05
CA ILE A 85 -7.72 -16.47 -0.28
C ILE A 85 -7.30 -15.02 -0.50
N ALA A 86 -7.43 -14.15 0.51
CA ALA A 86 -6.97 -12.77 0.40
C ALA A 86 -5.46 -12.69 0.11
N HIS A 87 -4.63 -13.48 0.78
CA HIS A 87 -3.19 -13.52 0.53
C HIS A 87 -2.84 -14.08 -0.86
N PHE A 88 -3.59 -15.07 -1.35
CA PHE A 88 -3.44 -15.55 -2.73
C PHE A 88 -3.82 -14.48 -3.76
N LEU A 89 -4.94 -13.78 -3.54
CA LEU A 89 -5.40 -12.72 -4.43
C LEU A 89 -4.46 -11.52 -4.45
N LEU A 90 -3.74 -11.27 -3.35
CA LEU A 90 -2.73 -10.22 -3.27
C LEU A 90 -1.65 -10.34 -4.36
N LEU A 91 -1.26 -11.57 -4.74
CA LEU A 91 -0.28 -11.83 -5.82
C LEU A 91 -0.76 -11.38 -7.20
N HIS A 92 -2.09 -11.38 -7.40
CA HIS A 92 -2.70 -11.01 -8.67
C HIS A 92 -3.02 -9.51 -8.75
N MET A 93 -2.91 -8.78 -7.65
CA MET A 93 -3.12 -7.33 -7.63
C MET A 93 -2.04 -6.61 -8.46
N THR A 94 -2.44 -5.53 -9.13
CA THR A 94 -1.52 -4.68 -9.90
C THR A 94 -0.56 -3.91 -8.99
N GLU A 95 -1.07 -3.39 -7.87
CA GLU A 95 -0.32 -2.59 -6.89
C GLU A 95 -0.20 -3.34 -5.55
N ILE A 96 0.74 -4.29 -5.48
CA ILE A 96 0.83 -5.28 -4.39
C ILE A 96 1.12 -4.63 -3.03
N CYS A 97 2.07 -3.70 -2.92
CA CYS A 97 2.38 -3.06 -1.63
C CYS A 97 1.22 -2.22 -1.11
N ALA A 98 0.59 -1.44 -1.99
CA ALA A 98 -0.55 -0.60 -1.64
C ALA A 98 -1.75 -1.44 -1.21
N ALA A 99 -2.01 -2.56 -1.90
CA ALA A 99 -3.04 -3.52 -1.54
C ALA A 99 -2.79 -4.19 -0.17
N ALA A 100 -1.54 -4.55 0.14
CA ALA A 100 -1.17 -5.11 1.44
C ALA A 100 -1.36 -4.11 2.59
N LEU A 101 -0.93 -2.85 2.40
CA LEU A 101 -1.14 -1.77 3.37
C LEU A 101 -2.64 -1.46 3.55
N PHE A 102 -3.39 -1.47 2.45
CA PHE A 102 -4.83 -1.31 2.48
C PHE A 102 -5.52 -2.42 3.29
N ALA A 103 -5.10 -3.68 3.11
CA ALA A 103 -5.63 -4.80 3.89
C ALA A 103 -5.32 -4.65 5.39
N ALA A 104 -4.10 -4.23 5.74
CA ALA A 104 -3.73 -3.96 7.13
C ALA A 104 -4.59 -2.84 7.75
N GLU A 105 -4.81 -1.74 7.02
CA GLU A 105 -5.72 -0.67 7.46
C GLU A 105 -7.15 -1.21 7.65
N PHE A 106 -7.67 -1.91 6.65
CA PHE A 106 -9.03 -2.42 6.65
C PHE A 106 -9.31 -3.37 7.83
N LEU A 107 -8.40 -4.30 8.08
CA LEU A 107 -8.53 -5.26 9.18
C LEU A 107 -8.44 -4.58 10.55
N ARG A 108 -7.59 -3.56 10.72
CA ARG A 108 -7.53 -2.75 11.95
C ARG A 108 -8.81 -1.96 12.19
N GLN A 109 -9.38 -1.36 11.14
CA GLN A 109 -10.67 -0.69 11.25
C GLN A 109 -11.80 -1.66 11.61
N MET A 110 -11.81 -2.86 11.02
CA MET A 110 -12.74 -3.91 11.43
C MET A 110 -12.53 -4.32 12.89
N ALA A 111 -11.28 -4.48 13.34
CA ALA A 111 -10.95 -4.84 14.71
C ALA A 111 -11.47 -3.83 15.75
N HIS A 112 -11.61 -2.55 15.36
CA HIS A 112 -12.26 -1.53 16.19
C HIS A 112 -13.79 -1.64 16.27
N LEU A 113 -14.44 -2.22 15.26
CA LEU A 113 -15.90 -2.38 15.19
C LEU A 113 -16.39 -3.66 15.90
N HIS A 114 -15.54 -4.69 16.01
CA HIS A 114 -15.87 -5.93 16.70
C HIS A 114 -15.81 -5.77 18.23
N CYS A 115 -16.78 -6.36 18.94
CA CYS A 115 -16.91 -6.22 20.40
C CYS A 115 -16.14 -7.29 21.20
N THR A 116 -15.86 -8.47 20.64
CA THR A 116 -15.17 -9.52 21.40
C THR A 116 -13.65 -9.28 21.39
N PRO A 117 -12.97 -9.37 22.54
CA PRO A 117 -11.52 -9.12 22.61
C PRO A 117 -10.73 -10.15 21.80
N SER A 118 -11.20 -11.40 21.74
CA SER A 118 -10.54 -12.48 21.00
C SER A 118 -10.53 -12.25 19.49
N GLU A 119 -11.66 -11.86 18.89
CA GLU A 119 -11.72 -11.58 17.44
C GLU A 119 -10.90 -10.34 17.07
N ARG A 120 -10.89 -9.33 17.96
CA ARG A 120 -10.07 -8.13 17.76
C ARG A 120 -8.58 -8.48 17.71
N GLU A 121 -8.10 -9.33 18.61
CA GLU A 121 -6.70 -9.79 18.61
C GLU A 121 -6.35 -10.65 17.40
N GLU A 122 -7.29 -11.45 16.89
CA GLU A 122 -7.09 -12.22 15.65
C GLU A 122 -6.95 -11.30 14.43
N LEU A 123 -7.85 -10.34 14.27
CA LEU A 123 -7.80 -9.38 13.16
C LEU A 123 -6.53 -8.52 13.19
N GLU A 124 -6.10 -8.08 14.38
CA GLU A 124 -4.85 -7.33 14.53
C GLU A 124 -3.62 -8.17 14.17
N ARG A 125 -3.62 -9.46 14.53
CA ARG A 125 -2.55 -10.39 14.14
C ARG A 125 -2.47 -10.57 12.63
N VAL A 126 -3.61 -10.74 11.95
CA VAL A 126 -3.64 -10.85 10.49
C VAL A 126 -3.23 -9.54 9.81
N ALA A 127 -3.64 -8.39 10.35
CA ALA A 127 -3.21 -7.08 9.85
C ALA A 127 -1.68 -6.92 9.88
N ILE A 128 -1.02 -7.40 10.95
CA ILE A 128 0.45 -7.37 11.05
C ILE A 128 1.11 -8.22 9.96
N VAL A 129 0.52 -9.35 9.56
CA VAL A 129 1.07 -10.21 8.48
C VAL A 129 1.04 -9.49 7.13
N PHE A 130 -0.06 -8.81 6.80
CA PHE A 130 -0.14 -7.99 5.59
C PHE A 130 0.85 -6.81 5.63
N GLU A 131 1.03 -6.19 6.80
CA GLU A 131 2.06 -5.16 7.00
C GLU A 131 3.48 -5.72 6.78
N ASP A 132 3.81 -6.88 7.34
CA ASP A 132 5.12 -7.52 7.19
C ASP A 132 5.40 -7.89 5.73
N THR A 133 4.37 -8.31 4.99
CA THR A 133 4.45 -8.54 3.54
C THR A 133 4.80 -7.25 2.80
N ALA A 134 4.14 -6.13 3.12
CA ALA A 134 4.45 -4.83 2.53
C ALA A 134 5.87 -4.34 2.87
N VAL A 135 6.33 -4.58 4.11
CA VAL A 135 7.70 -4.27 4.54
C VAL A 135 8.72 -5.07 3.74
N GLY A 136 8.51 -6.38 3.57
CA GLY A 136 9.42 -7.24 2.82
C GLY A 136 9.55 -6.83 1.35
N ILE A 137 8.43 -6.51 0.69
CA ILE A 137 8.47 -5.99 -0.69
C ILE A 137 9.22 -4.65 -0.75
N LEU A 138 8.98 -3.76 0.22
CA LEU A 138 9.69 -2.47 0.28
C LEU A 138 11.20 -2.66 0.48
N THR A 139 11.62 -3.64 1.29
CA THR A 139 13.04 -3.98 1.48
C THR A 139 13.69 -4.41 0.16
N GLU A 140 13.05 -5.31 -0.60
CA GLU A 140 13.56 -5.74 -1.91
C GLU A 140 13.63 -4.59 -2.93
N CYS A 141 12.61 -3.73 -2.96
CA CYS A 141 12.63 -2.52 -3.79
C CYS A 141 13.80 -1.59 -3.42
N TYR A 142 13.99 -1.36 -2.12
CA TYR A 142 15.03 -0.46 -1.60
C TYR A 142 16.45 -0.98 -1.89
N LEU A 143 16.67 -2.29 -1.74
CA LEU A 143 17.95 -2.93 -2.01
C LEU A 143 18.32 -2.88 -3.51
N ASN A 144 17.34 -3.02 -4.40
CA ASN A 144 17.57 -2.96 -5.84
C ASN A 144 17.89 -1.52 -6.30
N ASN A 145 17.03 -0.57 -5.97
CA ASN A 145 17.24 0.83 -6.35
C ASN A 145 16.56 1.78 -5.35
N MET A 146 17.40 2.51 -4.63
CA MET A 146 16.96 3.50 -3.66
C MET A 146 16.15 4.63 -4.30
N GLU A 147 16.61 5.22 -5.42
CA GLU A 147 15.98 6.40 -6.01
C GLU A 147 14.60 6.10 -6.61
N THR A 148 14.42 4.95 -7.27
CA THR A 148 13.09 4.53 -7.75
C THR A 148 12.15 4.24 -6.60
N THR A 149 12.65 3.64 -5.51
CA THR A 149 11.88 3.37 -4.29
C THR A 149 11.37 4.66 -3.64
N MET A 150 12.19 5.72 -3.59
CA MET A 150 11.78 7.03 -3.07
C MET A 150 10.64 7.64 -3.88
N VAL A 151 10.59 7.39 -5.20
CA VAL A 151 9.48 7.84 -6.05
C VAL A 151 8.24 6.97 -5.83
N LEU A 152 8.42 5.65 -5.73
CA LEU A 152 7.35 4.67 -5.53
C LEU A 152 6.56 4.91 -4.23
N LEU A 153 7.24 5.25 -3.13
CA LEU A 153 6.62 5.49 -1.82
C LEU A 153 5.57 6.61 -1.82
N VAL A 154 5.72 7.56 -2.75
CA VAL A 154 5.02 8.85 -2.81
C VAL A 154 4.08 8.93 -4.01
N MET A 155 4.21 7.97 -4.92
CA MET A 155 3.38 7.87 -6.11
C MET A 155 1.91 7.74 -5.70
N GLU A 156 1.08 8.60 -6.28
CA GLU A 156 -0.37 8.55 -6.11
C GLU A 156 -0.92 7.24 -6.67
N ARG A 157 -1.71 6.50 -5.87
CA ARG A 157 -2.37 5.27 -6.30
C ARG A 157 -3.83 5.54 -6.63
N PRO A 158 -4.24 5.54 -7.92
CA PRO A 158 -5.62 5.82 -8.28
C PRO A 158 -6.57 4.77 -7.69
N ALA A 159 -6.17 3.49 -7.72
CA ALA A 159 -6.96 2.39 -7.15
C ALA A 159 -7.29 2.61 -5.67
N PHE A 160 -6.40 3.22 -4.88
CA PHE A 160 -6.55 3.36 -3.41
C PHE A 160 -6.75 4.81 -2.97
N GLY A 161 -7.78 5.49 -3.50
CA GLY A 161 -8.18 6.78 -2.94
C GLY A 161 -7.30 7.97 -3.32
N LYS A 162 -6.42 7.81 -4.33
CA LYS A 162 -5.37 8.78 -4.69
C LYS A 162 -4.39 9.02 -3.53
N LEU A 163 -4.17 7.99 -2.72
CA LEU A 163 -3.21 8.01 -1.61
C LEU A 163 -1.89 7.40 -2.08
N SER A 164 -0.78 7.86 -1.50
CA SER A 164 0.51 7.20 -1.67
C SER A 164 0.68 6.05 -0.67
N ALA A 165 1.65 5.17 -0.90
CA ALA A 165 1.93 4.06 0.01
C ALA A 165 2.27 4.58 1.43
N LEU A 166 3.00 5.68 1.53
CA LEU A 166 3.32 6.31 2.81
C LEU A 166 2.07 6.85 3.53
N MET A 167 1.13 7.45 2.79
CA MET A 167 -0.14 7.92 3.34
C MET A 167 -1.04 6.77 3.79
N LEU A 168 -1.10 5.67 3.02
CA LEU A 168 -1.83 4.45 3.39
C LEU A 168 -1.26 3.83 4.67
N ALA A 169 0.07 3.70 4.77
CA ALA A 169 0.72 3.18 5.97
C ALA A 169 0.43 4.04 7.20
N ALA A 170 0.48 5.37 7.07
CA ALA A 170 0.16 6.27 8.17
C ALA A 170 -1.31 6.17 8.60
N ARG A 171 -2.22 6.08 7.65
CA ARG A 171 -3.67 5.97 7.92
C ARG A 171 -4.04 4.62 8.54
N GLY A 172 -3.37 3.55 8.11
CA GLY A 172 -3.48 2.21 8.65
C GLY A 172 -2.71 1.97 9.95
N TYR A 173 -2.01 2.96 10.51
CA TYR A 173 -1.14 2.80 11.68
C TYR A 173 -0.12 1.65 11.52
N SER A 174 0.44 1.49 10.33
CA SER A 174 1.46 0.48 10.02
C SER A 174 2.84 0.94 10.51
N TYR A 175 3.11 0.71 11.80
CA TYR A 175 4.31 1.22 12.48
C TYR A 175 5.63 0.60 11.96
N LYS A 176 5.66 -0.69 11.61
CA LYS A 176 6.86 -1.35 11.08
C LYS A 176 7.21 -0.82 9.70
N PHE A 177 6.20 -0.57 8.86
CA PHE A 177 6.41 0.05 7.55
C PHE A 177 6.98 1.45 7.65
N MET A 178 6.50 2.26 8.61
CA MET A 178 7.00 3.62 8.84
C MET A 178 8.42 3.65 9.44
N GLU A 179 8.79 2.64 10.21
CA GLU A 179 10.15 2.49 10.76
C GLU A 179 11.20 2.15 9.68
N HIS A 180 10.79 1.53 8.57
CA HIS A 180 11.70 1.07 7.53
C HIS A 180 12.66 2.17 7.04
N SER A 181 13.92 1.80 6.79
CA SER A 181 14.99 2.72 6.41
C SER A 181 14.65 3.58 5.19
N ALA A 182 13.98 3.01 4.17
CA ALA A 182 13.51 3.73 3.00
C ALA A 182 12.55 4.89 3.36
N CYS A 183 11.61 4.66 4.28
CA CYS A 183 10.66 5.68 4.75
C CYS A 183 11.37 6.78 5.55
N GLN A 184 12.31 6.40 6.43
CA GLN A 184 13.09 7.35 7.22
C GLN A 184 14.02 8.20 6.37
N GLU A 185 14.70 7.60 5.39
CA GLU A 185 15.56 8.30 4.45
C GLU A 185 14.75 9.23 3.56
N TYR A 186 13.57 8.80 3.09
CA TYR A 186 12.64 9.68 2.39
C TYR A 186 12.25 10.90 3.25
N MET A 187 11.89 10.67 4.52
CA MET A 187 11.58 11.75 5.46
C MET A 187 12.77 12.67 5.72
N ASN A 188 14.00 12.16 5.79
CA ASN A 188 15.21 12.98 5.90
C ASN A 188 15.38 13.87 4.66
N ARG A 189 15.16 13.34 3.46
CA ARG A 189 15.25 14.10 2.20
C ARG A 189 14.20 15.18 2.11
N VAL A 190 12.95 14.89 2.51
CA VAL A 190 11.89 15.90 2.53
C VAL A 190 12.16 16.94 3.63
N TRP A 191 12.74 16.54 4.77
CA TRP A 191 13.10 17.44 5.87
C TRP A 191 14.11 18.51 5.44
N LEU A 192 15.11 18.10 4.65
CA LEU A 192 16.14 18.99 4.10
C LEU A 192 15.72 19.68 2.79
N ASN A 193 14.76 19.11 2.06
CA ASN A 193 14.29 19.57 0.75
C ASN A 193 15.43 19.74 -0.28
N THR A 194 15.93 20.95 -0.52
CA THR A 194 17.03 21.28 -1.45
C THR A 194 18.35 21.58 -0.75
N LEU A 195 18.37 21.53 0.59
CA LEU A 195 19.54 21.83 1.40
C LEU A 195 20.45 20.60 1.48
N ALA A 196 21.74 20.77 1.20
CA ALA A 196 22.74 19.69 1.24
C ALA A 196 23.36 19.49 2.63
N HIS A 197 22.75 20.02 3.69
CA HIS A 197 23.32 19.99 5.03
C HIS A 197 23.27 18.59 5.65
N LYS A 198 24.46 18.04 5.92
CA LYS A 198 24.65 16.92 6.86
C LYS A 198 24.79 17.50 8.28
N GLY A 199 23.77 17.31 9.13
CA GLY A 199 23.70 17.45 10.60
C GLY A 199 24.52 18.53 11.36
N ASN A 200 23.87 19.21 12.32
CA ASN A 200 24.46 20.07 13.38
C ASN A 200 25.65 20.96 13.00
N SER A 201 25.61 21.57 11.82
CA SER A 201 26.62 22.55 11.45
C SER A 201 26.31 23.89 12.13
N LEU A 202 27.31 24.52 12.74
CA LEU A 202 27.22 25.94 13.13
C LEU A 202 26.76 26.81 11.96
N ARG A 203 27.08 26.39 10.72
CA ARG A 203 26.59 27.00 9.48
C ARG A 203 25.06 27.06 9.38
N PHE A 204 24.34 26.03 9.81
CA PHE A 204 22.87 26.05 9.81
C PHE A 204 22.32 27.09 10.80
N VAL A 205 22.88 27.15 12.01
CA VAL A 205 22.46 28.14 13.02
C VAL A 205 22.76 29.55 12.54
N VAL A 206 23.95 29.78 11.97
CA VAL A 206 24.33 31.05 11.34
C VAL A 206 23.36 31.39 10.20
N ALA A 207 23.03 30.43 9.33
CA ALA A 207 22.05 30.64 8.27
C ALA A 207 20.65 31.01 8.78
N LEU A 208 20.20 30.44 9.91
CA LEU A 208 18.92 30.82 10.52
C LEU A 208 18.93 32.27 11.04
N ILE A 209 20.03 32.70 11.67
CA ILE A 209 20.20 34.08 12.16
C ILE A 209 20.23 35.06 10.99
N PHE A 210 21.07 34.80 9.99
CA PHE A 210 21.12 35.62 8.78
C PHE A 210 19.80 35.57 8.00
N GLY A 211 19.04 34.49 8.09
CA GLY A 211 17.70 34.42 7.51
C GLY A 211 16.67 35.33 8.20
N ILE A 212 16.92 35.80 9.42
CA ILE A 212 16.10 36.84 10.07
C ILE A 212 16.67 38.23 9.74
N VAL A 213 17.99 38.40 9.85
CA VAL A 213 18.65 39.72 9.74
C VAL A 213 18.79 40.19 8.28
N CYS A 214 19.20 39.30 7.37
CA CYS A 214 19.44 39.62 5.96
C CYS A 214 19.15 38.40 5.05
N PRO A 215 17.90 38.23 4.59
CA PRO A 215 17.48 37.11 3.73
C PRO A 215 18.27 36.97 2.42
N LEU A 216 18.82 38.09 1.91
CA LEU A 216 19.57 38.12 0.66
C LEU A 216 20.94 37.43 0.75
N ALA A 217 21.50 37.26 1.95
CA ALA A 217 22.79 36.61 2.17
C ALA A 217 22.71 35.07 2.23
N ILE A 218 21.50 34.51 2.39
CA ILE A 218 21.28 33.06 2.60
C ILE A 218 21.90 32.18 1.50
N PRO A 219 21.77 32.49 0.19
CA PRO A 219 22.32 31.64 -0.88
C PRO A 219 23.84 31.49 -0.86
N PHE A 220 24.57 32.35 -0.14
CA PHE A 220 26.03 32.32 -0.02
C PHE A 220 26.51 31.55 1.22
N ILE A 221 25.67 31.46 2.25
CA ILE A 221 26.01 30.81 3.53
C ILE A 221 25.62 29.33 3.50
N VAL A 222 24.52 29.02 2.80
CA VAL A 222 23.90 27.71 2.79
C VAL A 222 24.33 26.93 1.55
N GLU A 223 24.67 25.66 1.76
CA GLU A 223 25.00 24.72 0.68
C GLU A 223 23.73 24.05 0.15
N TYR A 224 23.50 24.20 -1.16
CA TYR A 224 22.36 23.63 -1.85
C TYR A 224 22.79 22.43 -2.69
N ASP A 225 21.88 21.49 -2.88
CA ASP A 225 22.08 20.39 -3.82
C ASP A 225 21.99 20.90 -5.26
N ASP A 226 23.14 21.27 -5.82
CA ASP A 226 23.25 21.85 -7.16
C ASP A 226 22.76 20.90 -8.27
N SER A 227 22.66 19.58 -8.02
CA SER A 227 22.14 18.62 -9.00
C SER A 227 20.69 18.91 -9.39
N LYS A 228 19.86 19.35 -8.43
CA LYS A 228 18.45 19.69 -8.64
C LYS A 228 18.27 20.99 -9.43
N TYR A 229 19.19 21.93 -9.30
CA TYR A 229 19.15 23.20 -10.03
C TYR A 229 19.78 23.07 -11.43
N LYS A 230 20.70 22.13 -11.64
CA LYS A 230 21.31 21.82 -12.95
C LYS A 230 20.36 21.08 -13.90
N SER A 231 19.53 20.15 -13.42
CA SER A 231 18.53 19.46 -14.26
C SER A 231 17.47 20.40 -14.83
N LEU A 232 16.96 21.32 -14.00
CA LEU A 232 16.03 22.39 -14.41
C LEU A 232 16.64 23.34 -15.45
N GLN A 233 17.96 23.55 -15.40
CA GLN A 233 18.69 24.33 -16.41
C GLN A 233 18.93 23.58 -17.72
N HIS A 234 18.83 22.25 -17.73
CA HIS A 234 18.96 21.42 -18.93
C HIS A 234 17.62 21.27 -19.67
N GLU A 235 16.50 21.05 -18.94
CA GLU A 235 15.15 20.99 -19.54
C GLU A 235 14.76 22.31 -20.24
N THR A 236 15.19 23.47 -19.72
CA THR A 236 14.91 24.77 -20.36
C THR A 236 15.92 25.17 -21.44
N LYS A 237 17.00 24.40 -21.65
CA LYS A 237 17.99 24.69 -22.69
C LYS A 237 17.58 24.21 -24.08
N GLU A 238 16.71 23.20 -24.18
CA GLU A 238 16.32 22.62 -25.47
C GLU A 238 15.22 23.41 -26.20
N GLU A 239 14.46 24.28 -25.54
CA GLU A 239 13.32 24.99 -26.18
C GLU A 239 13.65 26.37 -26.77
N PHE A 240 14.80 27.00 -26.52
CA PHE A 240 15.02 28.39 -26.94
C PHE A 240 16.43 28.67 -27.45
N SER A 241 16.69 28.29 -28.70
CA SER A 241 17.73 28.92 -29.52
C SER A 241 17.23 30.25 -30.10
N ASN A 242 17.67 31.37 -29.51
CA ASN A 242 18.28 32.54 -30.21
C ASN A 242 18.18 33.87 -29.42
N PHE A 243 19.32 34.57 -29.43
CA PHE A 243 19.56 36.02 -29.37
C PHE A 243 18.81 36.89 -28.32
N GLU A 244 19.32 36.93 -27.08
CA GLU A 244 19.32 38.11 -26.17
C GLU A 244 20.12 37.73 -24.89
N VAL A 245 21.45 37.69 -25.00
CA VAL A 245 22.30 36.87 -24.11
C VAL A 245 22.71 37.57 -22.80
N GLY A 246 22.70 38.91 -22.72
CA GLY A 246 23.17 39.66 -21.54
C GLY A 246 22.11 39.92 -20.46
N ARG A 247 21.03 40.66 -20.79
CA ARG A 247 19.99 41.07 -19.83
C ARG A 247 19.16 39.88 -19.32
N LYS A 248 18.93 38.87 -20.18
CA LYS A 248 18.24 37.63 -19.80
C LYS A 248 19.10 36.76 -18.87
N ARG A 249 20.43 36.80 -18.96
CA ARG A 249 21.33 36.06 -18.06
C ARG A 249 21.33 36.62 -16.64
N ALA A 250 21.35 37.95 -16.48
CA ALA A 250 21.19 38.59 -15.17
C ALA A 250 19.82 38.28 -14.55
N LYS A 251 18.73 38.40 -15.34
CA LYS A 251 17.37 38.04 -14.89
C LYS A 251 17.25 36.56 -14.48
N ARG A 252 17.91 35.64 -15.20
CA ARG A 252 17.98 34.21 -14.84
C ARG A 252 18.78 33.98 -13.55
N MET A 253 19.92 34.64 -13.36
CA MET A 253 20.71 34.53 -12.12
C MET A 253 19.93 35.07 -10.92
N VAL A 254 19.27 36.22 -11.05
CA VAL A 254 18.39 36.79 -10.02
C VAL A 254 17.22 35.84 -9.72
N ASN A 255 16.56 35.30 -10.75
CA ASN A 255 15.45 34.36 -10.55
C ASN A 255 15.91 33.06 -9.85
N THR A 256 17.13 32.60 -10.14
CA THR A 256 17.73 31.44 -9.46
C THR A 256 18.05 31.77 -8.00
N HIS A 257 18.57 32.96 -7.70
CA HIS A 257 18.83 33.42 -6.33
C HIS A 257 17.53 33.55 -5.52
N ILE A 258 16.49 34.18 -6.09
CA ILE A 258 15.18 34.30 -5.45
C ILE A 258 14.60 32.91 -5.19
N ARG A 259 14.72 31.98 -6.14
CA ARG A 259 14.25 30.60 -5.97
C ARG A 259 15.00 29.87 -4.86
N LYS A 260 16.33 30.02 -4.75
CA LYS A 260 17.12 29.48 -3.62
C LYS A 260 16.63 30.02 -2.28
N ILE A 261 16.35 31.33 -2.18
CA ILE A 261 15.78 31.95 -0.97
C ILE A 261 14.39 31.36 -0.66
N CYS A 262 13.51 31.25 -1.65
CA CYS A 262 12.19 30.65 -1.48
C CYS A 262 12.28 29.20 -1.01
N ASP A 263 13.16 28.40 -1.63
CA ASP A 263 13.36 26.99 -1.29
C ASP A 263 13.89 26.81 0.14
N PHE A 264 14.74 27.74 0.63
CA PHE A 264 15.20 27.78 2.02
C PHE A 264 14.05 27.96 3.02
N TYR A 265 13.19 28.97 2.84
CA TYR A 265 12.03 29.16 3.73
C TYR A 265 10.92 28.11 3.52
N HIS A 266 10.90 27.42 2.38
CA HIS A 266 10.01 26.29 2.15
C HIS A 266 10.51 24.99 2.78
N ALA A 267 11.79 24.90 3.13
CA ALA A 267 12.36 23.70 3.75
C ALA A 267 11.72 23.44 5.13
N PRO A 268 11.23 22.22 5.41
CA PRO A 268 10.59 21.89 6.69
C PRO A 268 11.49 22.11 7.90
N CYS A 269 12.79 21.84 7.78
CA CYS A 269 13.74 22.06 8.87
C CYS A 269 13.82 23.53 9.29
N VAL A 270 13.81 24.45 8.33
CA VAL A 270 13.86 25.90 8.56
C VAL A 270 12.55 26.38 9.18
N ARG A 271 11.41 25.95 8.62
CA ARG A 271 10.08 26.24 9.18
C ARG A 271 9.95 25.78 10.62
N TYR A 272 10.37 24.55 10.90
CA TYR A 272 10.40 23.99 12.24
C TYR A 272 11.25 24.86 13.19
N SER A 273 12.46 25.23 12.79
CA SER A 273 13.36 26.04 13.62
C SER A 273 12.77 27.41 13.92
N TYR A 274 12.15 28.08 12.94
CA TYR A 274 11.49 29.37 13.17
C TYR A 274 10.21 29.24 14.01
N ASN A 275 9.42 28.19 13.82
CA ASN A 275 8.27 27.90 14.69
C ASN A 275 8.73 27.66 16.13
N LEU A 276 9.74 26.82 16.32
CA LEU A 276 10.32 26.54 17.64
C LEU A 276 10.81 27.82 18.33
N LEU A 277 11.58 28.64 17.61
CA LEU A 277 12.08 29.92 18.12
C LEU A 277 10.91 30.85 18.48
N SER A 278 9.86 30.91 17.65
CA SER A 278 8.70 31.76 17.92
C SER A 278 7.93 31.34 19.17
N TYR A 279 7.67 30.05 19.39
CA TYR A 279 7.00 29.60 20.61
C TYR A 279 7.84 29.85 21.87
N VAL A 280 9.16 29.68 21.79
CA VAL A 280 10.06 29.99 22.92
C VAL A 280 10.04 31.49 23.22
N LEU A 281 10.18 32.35 22.21
CA LEU A 281 10.11 33.80 22.38
C LEU A 281 8.74 34.26 22.89
N CYS A 282 7.65 33.68 22.37
CA CYS A 282 6.29 33.95 22.83
C CYS A 282 6.13 33.59 24.32
N LEU A 283 6.60 32.42 24.75
CA LEU A 283 6.55 32.04 26.16
C LEU A 283 7.38 32.98 27.05
N MET A 284 8.57 33.39 26.62
CA MET A 284 9.37 34.38 27.35
C MET A 284 8.62 35.71 27.49
N ILE A 285 8.07 36.23 26.40
CA ILE A 285 7.26 37.46 26.40
C ILE A 285 6.01 37.30 27.27
N PHE A 286 5.34 36.15 27.20
CA PHE A 286 4.14 35.85 27.97
C PHE A 286 4.44 35.77 29.48
N THR A 287 5.58 35.22 29.88
CA THR A 287 6.00 35.22 31.29
C THR A 287 6.25 36.64 31.81
N VAL A 288 6.86 37.51 31.01
CA VAL A 288 7.01 38.93 31.35
C VAL A 288 5.63 39.60 31.48
N PHE A 289 4.72 39.35 30.54
CA PHE A 289 3.36 39.88 30.59
C PHE A 289 2.59 39.45 31.85
N LEU A 290 2.76 38.21 32.31
CA LEU A 290 2.10 37.71 33.53
C LEU A 290 2.69 38.26 34.84
N GLN A 291 3.97 38.64 34.84
CA GLN A 291 4.67 39.01 36.08
C GLN A 291 4.49 40.48 36.47
N TYR A 292 4.32 41.37 35.49
CA TYR A 292 4.23 42.81 35.72
C TYR A 292 2.79 43.33 35.66
N LYS A 293 2.51 44.38 36.45
CA LYS A 293 1.20 45.05 36.45
C LYS A 293 0.96 45.71 35.10
N TRP A 294 -0.13 45.35 34.44
CA TRP A 294 -0.57 45.99 33.21
C TRP A 294 -0.95 47.44 33.49
N ASN A 295 -0.37 48.37 32.72
CA ASN A 295 -0.64 49.80 32.83
C ASN A 295 -1.08 50.36 31.47
N VAL A 296 -2.28 50.94 31.43
CA VAL A 296 -2.92 51.50 30.22
C VAL A 296 -2.10 52.64 29.63
N ASP A 297 -1.42 53.43 30.46
CA ASP A 297 -0.75 54.67 30.03
C ASP A 297 0.56 54.43 29.26
N ASN A 298 1.10 53.21 29.34
CA ASN A 298 2.39 52.84 28.80
C ASN A 298 2.23 52.11 27.47
N SER A 299 2.60 52.75 26.36
CA SER A 299 2.53 52.18 25.00
C SER A 299 3.24 50.83 24.86
N PHE A 300 4.27 50.56 25.67
CA PHE A 300 4.98 49.29 25.68
C PHE A 300 4.08 48.10 26.08
N TRP A 301 3.26 48.25 27.14
CA TRP A 301 2.40 47.17 27.64
C TRP A 301 1.25 46.88 26.67
N ILE A 302 0.68 47.92 26.07
CA ILE A 302 -0.32 47.78 24.99
C ILE A 302 0.30 47.02 23.80
N GLY A 303 1.52 47.38 23.40
CA GLY A 303 2.24 46.69 22.32
C GLY A 303 2.46 45.19 22.59
N LEU A 304 2.85 44.83 23.81
CA LEU A 304 3.00 43.43 24.23
C LEU A 304 1.68 42.67 24.22
N GLU A 305 0.60 43.27 24.73
CA GLU A 305 -0.72 42.66 24.74
C GLU A 305 -1.24 42.41 23.31
N VAL A 306 -1.10 43.39 22.41
CA VAL A 306 -1.47 43.25 21.01
C VAL A 306 -0.66 42.14 20.34
N PHE A 307 0.65 42.09 20.59
CA PHE A 307 1.52 41.04 20.05
C PHE A 307 1.09 39.63 20.50
N ILE A 308 0.85 39.44 21.80
CA ILE A 308 0.38 38.17 22.35
C ILE A 308 -1.01 37.83 21.80
N SER A 309 -1.91 38.81 21.70
CA SER A 309 -3.26 38.62 21.15
C SER A 309 -3.23 38.17 19.70
N ILE A 310 -2.38 38.76 18.86
CA ILE A 310 -2.15 38.33 17.47
C ILE A 310 -1.60 36.90 17.45
N PHE A 311 -0.70 36.55 18.36
CA PHE A 311 -0.17 35.19 18.45
C PHE A 311 -1.27 34.15 18.73
N PHE A 312 -2.08 34.34 19.77
CA PHE A 312 -3.18 33.43 20.09
C PHE A 312 -4.28 33.41 18.99
N LEU A 313 -4.53 34.55 18.34
CA LEU A 313 -5.45 34.61 17.20
C LEU A 313 -4.92 33.83 15.99
N THR A 314 -3.65 34.00 15.63
CA THR A 314 -3.06 33.29 14.48
C THR A 314 -3.00 31.78 14.72
N GLU A 315 -2.68 31.35 15.95
CA GLU A 315 -2.71 29.93 16.35
C GLU A 315 -4.10 29.31 16.21
N THR A 316 -5.15 30.02 16.64
CA THR A 316 -6.52 29.51 16.51
C THR A 316 -7.01 29.50 15.08
N VAL A 317 -6.72 30.54 14.30
CA VAL A 317 -7.04 30.59 12.87
C VAL A 317 -6.37 29.46 12.12
N GLU A 318 -5.09 29.18 12.41
CA GLU A 318 -4.35 28.10 11.75
C GLU A 318 -4.91 26.72 12.13
N LEU A 319 -5.31 26.53 13.39
CA LEU A 319 -5.97 25.30 13.81
C LEU A 319 -7.33 25.11 13.14
N VAL A 320 -8.13 26.17 13.06
CA VAL A 320 -9.42 26.17 12.36
C VAL A 320 -9.19 25.85 10.88
N ARG A 321 -8.24 26.51 10.22
CA ARG A 321 -7.88 26.24 8.82
C ARG A 321 -7.43 24.80 8.62
N SER A 322 -6.57 24.27 9.49
CA SER A 322 -6.11 22.88 9.40
C SER A 322 -7.28 21.90 9.53
N THR A 323 -8.25 22.18 10.39
CA THR A 323 -9.46 21.37 10.58
C THR A 323 -10.39 21.42 9.36
N PHE A 324 -10.50 22.58 8.70
CA PHE A 324 -11.30 22.75 7.48
C PHE A 324 -10.61 22.20 6.22
N SER A 325 -9.29 22.33 6.14
CA SER A 325 -8.46 21.82 5.06
C SER A 325 -8.41 20.30 5.07
N ASP A 326 -8.50 19.68 6.26
CA ASP A 326 -8.70 18.25 6.40
C ASP A 326 -10.13 17.87 5.96
N ARG A 327 -10.26 17.64 4.65
CA ARG A 327 -11.51 17.38 3.91
C ARG A 327 -12.30 16.17 4.44
N HIS A 328 -11.72 15.40 5.38
CA HIS A 328 -12.30 14.25 6.08
C HIS A 328 -13.39 14.60 7.10
N SER A 329 -13.49 15.82 7.60
CA SER A 329 -14.37 16.14 8.74
C SER A 329 -15.27 17.35 8.49
N ARG A 330 -16.24 17.21 7.58
CA ARG A 330 -17.33 18.21 7.39
C ARG A 330 -18.26 18.39 8.60
N GLY A 331 -18.03 17.69 9.72
CA GLY A 331 -18.84 17.79 10.94
C GLY A 331 -18.06 18.00 12.25
N GLY A 332 -16.76 18.30 12.22
CA GLY A 332 -15.91 18.07 13.40
C GLY A 332 -15.16 19.25 14.00
N LEU A 333 -15.54 20.51 13.75
CA LEU A 333 -14.92 21.64 14.49
C LEU A 333 -15.06 21.45 16.01
N PHE A 334 -16.19 20.88 16.45
CA PHE A 334 -16.50 20.55 17.83
C PHE A 334 -16.28 19.08 18.21
N CYS A 335 -15.81 18.22 17.30
CA CYS A 335 -15.64 16.79 17.59
C CYS A 335 -14.18 16.41 17.90
N GLY A 336 -13.21 17.17 17.36
CA GLY A 336 -11.79 16.94 17.62
C GLY A 336 -11.37 17.36 19.03
N ARG A 337 -10.92 16.41 19.87
CA ARG A 337 -10.45 16.69 21.26
C ARG A 337 -9.33 17.75 21.31
N SER A 338 -8.45 17.78 20.32
CA SER A 338 -7.37 18.78 20.24
C SER A 338 -7.90 20.17 19.85
N THR A 339 -8.91 20.22 18.97
CA THR A 339 -9.54 21.46 18.53
C THR A 339 -10.38 22.07 19.65
N GLN A 340 -11.13 21.24 20.37
CA GLN A 340 -11.86 21.64 21.58
C GLN A 340 -10.91 22.24 22.63
N TYR A 341 -9.80 21.56 22.93
CA TYR A 341 -8.84 22.03 23.93
C TYR A 341 -8.24 23.39 23.54
N ALA A 342 -7.84 23.58 22.29
CA ALA A 342 -7.30 24.85 21.83
C ALA A 342 -8.33 25.98 21.82
N LEU A 343 -9.61 25.67 21.51
CA LEU A 343 -10.71 26.63 21.65
C LEU A 343 -10.91 27.06 23.10
N VAL A 344 -10.86 26.11 24.06
CA VAL A 344 -10.94 26.44 25.49
C VAL A 344 -9.76 27.32 25.91
N VAL A 345 -8.54 27.00 25.48
CA VAL A 345 -7.35 27.83 25.74
C VAL A 345 -7.54 29.26 25.23
N PHE A 346 -8.10 29.43 24.02
CA PHE A 346 -8.34 30.74 23.43
C PHE A 346 -9.46 31.51 24.14
N VAL A 347 -10.56 30.84 24.52
CA VAL A 347 -11.63 31.46 25.30
C VAL A 347 -11.11 31.90 26.67
N CYS A 348 -10.31 31.08 27.35
CA CYS A 348 -9.65 31.46 28.59
C CYS A 348 -8.69 32.63 28.41
N PHE A 349 -7.96 32.71 27.29
CA PHE A 349 -7.11 33.86 26.98
C PHE A 349 -7.94 35.14 26.83
N LEU A 350 -9.00 35.12 26.01
CA LEU A 350 -9.89 36.27 25.81
C LEU A 350 -10.56 36.70 27.11
N LEU A 351 -11.07 35.75 27.90
CA LEU A 351 -11.66 36.02 29.20
C LEU A 351 -10.63 36.64 30.17
N GLY A 352 -9.41 36.11 30.19
CA GLY A 352 -8.32 36.63 31.01
C GLY A 352 -7.94 38.07 30.66
N THR A 353 -7.71 38.37 29.37
CA THR A 353 -7.31 39.72 28.93
C THR A 353 -8.44 40.73 29.08
N THR A 354 -9.68 40.37 28.75
CA THR A 354 -10.84 41.25 28.94
C THR A 354 -11.09 41.59 30.41
N LEU A 355 -11.02 40.61 31.31
CA LEU A 355 -11.15 40.86 32.74
C LEU A 355 -10.00 41.73 33.27
N GLN A 356 -8.78 41.53 32.77
CA GLN A 356 -7.62 42.35 33.14
C GLN A 356 -7.78 43.80 32.65
N ALA A 357 -8.24 44.01 31.42
CA ALA A 357 -8.50 45.33 30.85
C ALA A 357 -9.64 46.05 31.58
N LEU A 358 -10.73 45.34 31.90
CA LEU A 358 -11.85 45.88 32.69
C LEU A 358 -11.42 46.28 34.10
N ASN A 359 -10.62 45.44 34.76
CA ASN A 359 -10.13 45.72 36.10
C ASN A 359 -9.28 47.00 36.14
N ALA A 360 -8.44 47.19 35.13
CA ALA A 360 -7.53 48.33 35.05
C ALA A 360 -8.20 49.62 34.52
N HIS A 361 -9.27 49.52 33.72
CA HIS A 361 -10.02 50.70 33.28
C HIS A 361 -10.96 51.23 34.37
N TYR A 362 -11.60 50.33 35.13
CA TYR A 362 -12.61 50.70 36.13
C TYR A 362 -12.10 50.65 37.58
N ASN A 363 -10.86 50.22 37.83
CA ASN A 363 -10.27 50.04 39.16
C ASN A 363 -11.21 49.32 40.13
N PHE A 364 -11.77 48.18 39.71
CA PHE A 364 -12.54 47.33 40.61
C PHE A 364 -11.58 46.76 41.66
N ASP A 365 -11.62 47.25 42.90
CA ASP A 365 -10.75 46.80 44.00
C ASP A 365 -11.15 45.41 44.55
N VAL A 366 -11.58 44.52 43.64
CA VAL A 366 -12.07 43.18 43.93
C VAL A 366 -10.95 42.19 43.62
N ASN A 367 -10.15 41.86 44.65
CA ASN A 367 -9.04 40.92 44.57
C ASN A 367 -9.42 39.58 43.90
N GLY A 368 -10.68 39.14 44.01
CA GLY A 368 -11.17 37.92 43.37
C GLY A 368 -11.22 37.98 41.83
N LEU A 369 -11.58 39.13 41.24
CA LEU A 369 -11.68 39.28 39.78
C LEU A 369 -10.28 39.28 39.14
N GLU A 370 -9.32 39.92 39.80
CA GLU A 370 -7.92 39.90 39.39
C GLU A 370 -7.29 38.50 39.52
N GLN A 371 -7.60 37.76 40.58
CA GLN A 371 -7.15 36.37 40.72
C GLN A 371 -7.74 35.47 39.62
N LEU A 372 -9.02 35.67 39.29
CA LEU A 372 -9.69 34.93 38.21
C LEU A 372 -9.07 35.23 36.84
N SER A 373 -8.78 36.51 36.53
CA SER A 373 -8.14 36.88 35.27
C SER A 373 -6.75 36.25 35.12
N ARG A 374 -5.93 36.32 36.18
CA ARG A 374 -4.61 35.68 36.23
C ARG A 374 -4.70 34.15 36.06
N ALA A 375 -5.65 33.50 36.73
CA ALA A 375 -5.86 32.06 36.60
C ALA A 375 -6.22 31.66 35.16
N CYS A 376 -7.10 32.43 34.50
CA CYS A 376 -7.46 32.22 33.10
C CYS A 376 -6.26 32.37 32.15
N LEU A 377 -5.39 33.36 32.37
CA LEU A 377 -4.19 33.57 31.56
C LEU A 377 -3.11 32.49 31.80
N VAL A 378 -2.95 32.03 33.04
CA VAL A 378 -2.06 30.89 33.34
C VAL A 378 -2.58 29.62 32.66
N PHE A 379 -3.90 29.40 32.68
CA PHE A 379 -4.50 28.30 31.93
C PHE A 379 -4.25 28.45 30.43
N SER A 380 -4.36 29.65 29.87
CA SER A 380 -4.07 29.83 28.44
C SER A 380 -2.59 29.60 28.07
N ALA A 381 -1.67 29.81 29.02
CA ALA A 381 -0.24 29.48 28.86
C ALA A 381 0.02 28.00 28.53
N THR A 382 -0.89 27.11 28.96
CA THR A 382 -0.77 25.66 28.72
C THR A 382 -0.79 25.31 27.24
N GLY A 383 -1.48 26.09 26.40
CA GLY A 383 -1.54 25.86 24.96
C GLY A 383 -0.17 25.95 24.26
N PRO A 384 0.50 27.12 24.30
CA PRO A 384 1.86 27.26 23.76
C PRO A 384 2.87 26.27 24.36
N PHE A 385 2.75 25.93 25.65
CA PHE A 385 3.62 24.94 26.29
C PHE A 385 3.43 23.51 25.73
N LEU A 386 2.18 23.07 25.55
CA LEU A 386 1.89 21.76 24.94
C LEU A 386 2.29 21.73 23.46
N ARG A 387 2.15 22.85 22.74
CA ARG A 387 2.66 23.00 21.36
C ARG A 387 4.18 22.85 21.31
N LEU A 388 4.90 23.47 22.23
CA LEU A 388 6.36 23.35 22.33
C LEU A 388 6.79 21.89 22.58
N LEU A 389 6.14 21.18 23.50
CA LEU A 389 6.40 19.75 23.74
C LEU A 389 6.14 18.89 22.49
N MET A 390 5.10 19.22 21.72
CA MET A 390 4.82 18.54 20.45
C MET A 390 5.91 18.80 19.41
N LEU A 391 6.46 20.00 19.32
CA LEU A 391 7.58 20.30 18.43
C LEU A 391 8.84 19.52 18.81
N PHE A 392 9.17 19.43 20.10
CA PHE A 392 10.31 18.60 20.55
C PHE A 392 10.15 17.11 20.25
N SER A 393 8.93 16.63 20.00
CA SER A 393 8.69 15.23 19.65
C SER A 393 9.28 14.80 18.31
N ILE A 394 9.61 15.75 17.42
CA ILE A 394 10.23 15.43 16.12
C ILE A 394 11.70 15.02 16.27
N ASN A 395 12.36 15.44 17.35
CA ASN A 395 13.77 15.13 17.58
C ASN A 395 13.94 13.63 17.86
N GLN A 396 14.96 13.01 17.26
CA GLN A 396 15.24 11.58 17.37
C GLN A 396 15.55 11.12 18.80
N ASN A 397 16.19 11.97 19.61
CA ASN A 397 16.59 11.60 20.97
C ASN A 397 15.49 11.85 22.02
N ILE A 398 14.68 12.89 21.83
CA ILE A 398 13.65 13.32 22.79
C ILE A 398 12.29 12.71 22.45
N GLY A 399 11.99 12.54 21.17
CA GLY A 399 10.70 12.06 20.67
C GLY A 399 10.25 10.70 21.23
N PRO A 400 11.08 9.64 21.17
CA PRO A 400 10.73 8.35 21.74
C PRO A 400 10.41 8.42 23.25
N LYS A 401 11.18 9.23 23.99
CA LYS A 401 10.97 9.44 25.43
C LYS A 401 9.63 10.13 25.71
N LEU A 402 9.28 11.16 24.93
CA LEU A 402 7.97 11.83 25.05
C LEU A 402 6.80 10.90 24.73
N GLN A 403 6.94 10.03 23.72
CA GLN A 403 5.90 9.04 23.39
C GLN A 403 5.71 8.00 24.49
N MET A 404 6.81 7.60 25.14
CA MET A 404 6.78 6.70 26.28
C MET A 404 6.06 7.36 27.47
N ILE A 405 6.44 8.60 27.84
CA ILE A 405 5.77 9.37 28.92
C ILE A 405 4.26 9.50 28.66
N LYS A 406 3.86 9.85 27.43
CA LYS A 406 2.44 9.99 27.04
C LYS A 406 1.65 8.69 27.27
N HIS A 407 2.23 7.54 26.93
CA HIS A 407 1.57 6.25 27.11
C HIS A 407 1.53 5.81 28.57
N MET A 408 2.63 6.00 29.31
CA MET A 408 2.70 5.69 30.74
C MET A 408 1.71 6.54 31.55
N LEU A 409 1.56 7.83 31.19
CA LEU A 409 0.62 8.74 31.85
C LEU A 409 -0.84 8.29 31.69
N LYS A 410 -1.24 7.93 30.47
CA LYS A 410 -2.65 7.61 30.18
C LYS A 410 -3.07 6.22 30.64
N LYS A 411 -2.20 5.22 30.47
CA LYS A 411 -2.56 3.82 30.74
C LYS A 411 -2.30 3.39 32.17
N ASP A 412 -1.24 3.93 32.80
CA ASP A 412 -0.75 3.43 34.09
C ASP A 412 -0.86 4.49 35.19
N MET A 413 -0.41 5.75 34.97
CA MET A 413 -0.49 6.80 36.00
C MET A 413 -1.92 7.18 36.38
N LEU A 414 -2.78 7.47 35.39
CA LEU A 414 -4.12 8.01 35.65
C LEU A 414 -5.04 7.07 36.45
N PRO A 415 -5.14 5.75 36.17
CA PRO A 415 -5.92 4.84 37.01
C PRO A 415 -5.28 4.67 38.40
N PHE A 416 -3.95 4.69 38.50
CA PHE A 416 -3.28 4.62 39.80
C PHE A 416 -3.49 5.88 40.65
N LEU A 417 -3.46 7.06 40.03
CA LEU A 417 -3.74 8.34 40.69
C LEU A 417 -5.14 8.35 41.31
N LEU A 418 -6.12 7.70 40.69
CA LEU A 418 -7.46 7.55 41.26
C LEU A 418 -7.44 6.75 42.57
N ILE A 419 -6.66 5.67 42.63
CA ILE A 419 -6.45 4.89 43.87
C ILE A 419 -5.77 5.77 44.92
N LEU A 420 -4.73 6.51 44.52
CA LEU A 420 -4.00 7.41 45.42
C LEU A 420 -4.89 8.54 45.99
N ILE A 421 -5.72 9.17 45.16
CA ILE A 421 -6.70 10.18 45.58
C ILE A 421 -7.70 9.59 46.56
N LEU A 422 -8.16 8.36 46.34
CA LEU A 422 -9.09 7.68 47.26
C LEU A 422 -8.46 7.45 48.64
N PHE A 423 -7.20 7.00 48.69
CA PHE A 423 -6.47 6.85 49.95
C PHE A 423 -6.22 8.19 50.65
N TRP A 424 -5.86 9.23 49.88
CA TRP A 424 -5.65 10.58 50.40
C TRP A 424 -6.92 11.18 51.01
N LEU A 425 -8.07 11.04 50.34
CA LEU A 425 -9.37 11.49 50.85
C LEU A 425 -9.77 10.71 52.10
N MET A 426 -9.61 9.38 52.09
CA MET A 426 -9.93 8.52 53.24
C MET A 426 -9.09 8.91 54.47
N PHE A 427 -7.78 9.06 54.31
CA PHE A 427 -6.90 9.52 55.38
C PHE A 427 -7.30 10.91 55.87
N SER A 428 -7.65 11.83 54.97
CA SER A 428 -8.06 13.18 55.36
C SER A 428 -9.34 13.19 56.20
N VAL A 429 -10.31 12.34 55.89
CA VAL A 429 -11.52 12.19 56.71
C VAL A 429 -11.19 11.60 58.08
N VAL A 430 -10.36 10.56 58.15
CA VAL A 430 -9.91 9.97 59.43
C VAL A 430 -9.14 10.99 60.26
N PHE A 431 -8.25 11.76 59.62
CA PHE A 431 -7.45 12.79 60.25
C PHE A 431 -8.33 13.89 60.87
N VAL A 432 -9.30 14.41 60.11
CA VAL A 432 -10.24 15.43 60.61
C VAL A 432 -11.04 14.91 61.82
N THR A 433 -11.61 13.71 61.69
CA THR A 433 -12.54 13.15 62.70
C THR A 433 -11.87 12.76 64.01
N VAL A 434 -10.62 12.27 63.97
CA VAL A 434 -9.89 11.85 65.17
C VAL A 434 -9.27 13.03 65.92
N ILE A 435 -8.85 14.08 65.21
CA ILE A 435 -8.06 15.18 65.79
C ILE A 435 -8.93 16.36 66.21
N TYR A 436 -9.89 16.76 65.38
CA TYR A 436 -10.72 17.93 65.61
C TYR A 436 -12.05 17.53 66.25
N ARG A 437 -12.46 18.31 67.25
CA ARG A 437 -13.82 18.22 67.80
C ARG A 437 -14.81 18.93 66.87
N PRO A 438 -15.99 18.35 66.57
CA PRO A 438 -17.02 19.05 65.81
C PRO A 438 -17.48 20.31 66.58
N GLY A 439 -17.35 21.48 65.96
CA GLY A 439 -17.75 22.78 66.51
C GLY A 439 -19.10 23.27 65.97
N GLY A 440 -19.71 24.25 66.65
CA GLY A 440 -20.91 24.93 66.15
C GLY A 440 -20.60 25.76 64.91
N ILE A 441 -21.51 25.76 63.93
CA ILE A 441 -21.37 26.54 62.70
C ILE A 441 -21.86 27.96 62.98
N GLU A 442 -20.97 28.87 63.33
CA GLU A 442 -21.29 30.31 63.43
C GLU A 442 -21.17 31.01 62.07
N ASP A 443 -20.25 30.57 61.19
CA ASP A 443 -20.04 31.12 59.84
C ASP A 443 -19.88 30.02 58.76
N PRO A 444 -20.62 30.08 57.63
CA PRO A 444 -20.59 29.05 56.57
C PRO A 444 -19.28 28.99 55.76
N SER A 445 -18.40 29.99 55.83
CA SER A 445 -17.08 30.03 55.15
C SER A 445 -15.94 29.38 55.97
N SER A 446 -16.10 29.28 57.29
CA SER A 446 -15.13 28.65 58.20
C SER A 446 -14.93 27.13 57.98
N PRO A 447 -15.96 26.30 57.70
CA PRO A 447 -15.74 24.85 57.51
C PRO A 447 -15.02 24.54 56.19
N MET A 448 -15.27 25.30 55.12
CA MET A 448 -14.64 25.06 53.81
C MET A 448 -13.17 25.46 53.79
N SER A 449 -12.81 26.56 54.45
CA SER A 449 -11.41 26.97 54.59
C SER A 449 -10.61 26.00 55.46
N LEU A 450 -11.20 25.49 56.54
CA LEU A 450 -10.60 24.43 57.36
C LEU A 450 -10.38 23.14 56.55
N LEU A 451 -11.41 22.66 55.86
CA LEU A 451 -11.34 21.46 55.04
C LEU A 451 -10.25 21.60 53.96
N SER A 452 -10.19 22.75 53.29
CA SER A 452 -9.16 23.06 52.28
C SER A 452 -7.75 23.01 52.87
N ASN A 453 -7.54 23.61 54.05
CA ASN A 453 -6.25 23.60 54.73
C ASN A 453 -5.80 22.19 55.12
N ILE A 454 -6.72 21.36 55.62
CA ILE A 454 -6.41 19.98 56.02
C ILE A 454 -6.13 19.09 54.79
N LEU A 455 -6.96 19.18 53.76
CA LEU A 455 -6.74 18.46 52.49
C LEU A 455 -5.38 18.84 51.88
N ARG A 456 -5.08 20.14 51.79
CA ARG A 456 -3.78 20.64 51.29
C ARG A 456 -2.62 20.04 52.08
N ARG A 457 -2.69 20.06 53.41
CA ARG A 457 -1.62 19.54 54.27
C ARG A 457 -1.40 18.04 54.08
N ASN A 458 -2.48 17.25 54.12
CA ASN A 458 -2.40 15.80 53.94
C ASN A 458 -1.92 15.40 52.54
N PHE A 459 -2.12 16.26 51.54
CA PHE A 459 -1.60 16.07 50.19
C PHE A 459 -0.07 16.21 50.14
N PHE A 460 0.48 17.29 50.71
CA PHE A 460 1.93 17.51 50.74
C PHE A 460 2.67 16.49 51.61
N GLN A 461 2.01 15.99 52.66
CA GLN A 461 2.51 14.89 53.49
C GLN A 461 2.78 13.60 52.69
N MET A 462 2.02 13.33 51.63
CA MET A 462 2.25 12.20 50.73
C MET A 462 3.57 12.31 49.96
N PHE A 463 4.06 13.54 49.71
CA PHE A 463 5.34 13.79 49.05
C PHE A 463 6.52 13.86 50.03
N GLY A 464 6.27 13.71 51.33
CA GLY A 464 7.29 13.73 52.37
C GLY A 464 7.46 15.06 53.09
N GLU A 465 6.58 16.04 52.85
CA GLU A 465 6.56 17.29 53.64
C GLU A 465 5.82 17.03 54.96
N PHE A 466 6.60 16.68 55.97
CA PHE A 466 6.14 16.46 57.33
C PHE A 466 6.36 17.76 58.13
N ASP A 467 5.47 18.74 58.04
CA ASP A 467 5.52 19.99 58.84
C ASP A 467 5.24 19.71 60.34
N SER A 468 5.91 18.73 60.94
CA SER A 468 5.60 18.19 62.26
C SER A 468 5.81 19.22 63.37
N GLU A 469 6.77 20.14 63.25
CA GLU A 469 7.02 21.17 64.27
C GLU A 469 5.92 22.24 64.30
N GLU A 470 5.55 22.79 63.14
CA GLU A 470 4.50 23.81 63.03
C GLU A 470 3.11 23.23 63.38
N ASN A 471 2.88 21.95 63.04
CA ASN A 471 1.67 21.22 63.39
C ASN A 471 1.55 20.95 64.89
N LEU A 472 2.66 20.60 65.54
CA LEU A 472 2.66 20.36 66.98
C LEU A 472 2.43 21.67 67.74
N GLN A 473 3.05 22.78 67.34
CA GLN A 473 2.83 24.09 67.96
C GLN A 473 1.41 24.64 67.74
N ASN A 474 0.87 24.58 66.52
CA ASN A 474 -0.48 25.11 66.23
C ASN A 474 -1.62 24.28 66.84
N VAL A 475 -1.43 22.96 66.98
CA VAL A 475 -2.41 22.05 67.59
C VAL A 475 -2.36 22.09 69.12
N ILE A 476 -1.16 22.15 69.71
CA ILE A 476 -0.99 22.25 71.18
C ILE A 476 -1.53 23.60 71.72
N HIS A 477 -1.42 24.68 70.95
CA HIS A 477 -1.90 26.00 71.39
C HIS A 477 -3.45 26.16 71.39
N ARG A 478 -4.19 25.18 70.84
CA ARG A 478 -5.68 25.17 70.73
C ARG A 478 -6.31 23.95 71.43
N THR A 479 -5.81 23.57 72.61
CA THR A 479 -6.46 22.56 73.45
C THR A 479 -7.78 23.09 74.00
N CYS A 480 -8.85 22.29 73.93
CA CYS A 480 -10.20 22.65 74.41
C CYS A 480 -10.24 22.88 75.94
N THR A 481 -9.86 24.06 76.43
CA THR A 481 -9.97 24.40 77.87
C THR A 481 -11.21 25.23 78.21
N ASN A 482 -11.82 25.92 77.23
CA ASN A 482 -13.07 26.67 77.40
C ASN A 482 -14.08 26.40 76.26
N ASN A 483 -15.36 26.28 76.63
CA ASN A 483 -16.50 25.94 75.75
C ASN A 483 -16.84 26.99 74.66
N SER A 484 -16.08 28.08 74.54
CA SER A 484 -16.33 29.18 73.60
C SER A 484 -15.38 29.25 72.41
N GLN A 485 -14.44 28.31 72.29
CA GLN A 485 -13.55 28.25 71.12
C GLN A 485 -14.09 27.27 70.08
N ASN A 486 -14.66 27.81 69.01
CA ASN A 486 -15.05 27.03 67.84
C ASN A 486 -13.79 26.45 67.18
N LEU A 487 -13.76 25.12 67.10
CA LEU A 487 -12.70 24.28 66.53
C LEU A 487 -11.43 24.11 67.41
N CYS A 488 -11.54 23.22 68.40
CA CYS A 488 -10.44 22.86 69.29
C CYS A 488 -10.01 21.39 69.09
N SER A 489 -8.75 21.07 69.39
CA SER A 489 -8.19 19.71 69.24
C SER A 489 -8.31 18.92 70.55
N TYR A 490 -8.50 17.60 70.46
CA TYR A 490 -8.51 16.73 71.64
C TYR A 490 -7.15 16.77 72.37
N SER A 491 -7.15 16.65 73.70
CA SER A 491 -5.90 16.66 74.49
C SER A 491 -4.93 15.53 74.09
N ASN A 492 -5.44 14.37 73.64
CA ASN A 492 -4.64 13.25 73.15
C ASN A 492 -4.28 13.34 71.67
N ALA A 493 -4.63 14.43 70.97
CA ALA A 493 -4.43 14.57 69.53
C ALA A 493 -2.96 14.50 69.12
N ALA A 494 -2.03 14.93 69.98
CA ALA A 494 -0.59 14.88 69.69
C ALA A 494 -0.09 13.45 69.41
N TYR A 495 -0.54 12.47 70.20
CA TYR A 495 -0.19 11.05 69.99
C TYR A 495 -0.84 10.48 68.72
N TRP A 496 -2.11 10.81 68.48
CA TRP A 496 -2.83 10.36 67.29
C TRP A 496 -2.27 10.95 65.99
N ILE A 497 -1.81 12.21 66.01
CA ILE A 497 -1.15 12.83 64.84
C ILE A 497 0.06 12.02 64.43
N VAL A 498 0.97 11.73 65.36
CA VAL A 498 2.19 10.96 65.07
C VAL A 498 1.85 9.56 64.58
N ALA A 499 0.89 8.88 65.23
CA ALA A 499 0.48 7.53 64.85
C ALA A 499 -0.16 7.48 63.44
N LEU A 500 -1.15 8.34 63.17
CA LEU A 500 -1.86 8.41 61.90
C LEU A 500 -0.91 8.83 60.76
N GLN A 501 -0.03 9.80 61.02
CA GLN A 501 0.99 10.25 60.07
C GLN A 501 1.98 9.13 59.71
N SER A 502 2.44 8.37 60.71
CA SER A 502 3.34 7.24 60.49
C SER A 502 2.71 6.14 59.63
N VAL A 503 1.45 5.76 59.92
CA VAL A 503 0.71 4.76 59.14
C VAL A 503 0.47 5.25 57.72
N PHE A 504 0.08 6.51 57.56
CA PHE A 504 -0.15 7.10 56.24
C PHE A 504 1.12 7.11 55.40
N THR A 505 2.25 7.58 55.95
CA THR A 505 3.54 7.59 55.27
C THR A 505 4.01 6.18 54.89
N LEU A 506 3.82 5.19 55.76
CA LEU A 506 4.13 3.80 55.43
C LEU A 506 3.30 3.30 54.25
N MET A 507 1.99 3.55 54.26
CA MET A 507 1.10 3.11 53.19
C MET A 507 1.34 3.87 51.88
N THR A 508 1.55 5.18 51.92
CA THR A 508 1.78 5.97 50.70
C THR A 508 3.19 5.78 50.15
N ASN A 509 4.22 5.93 50.97
CA ASN A 509 5.60 6.06 50.48
C ASN A 509 6.26 4.69 50.33
N LEU A 510 6.03 3.76 51.27
CA LEU A 510 6.64 2.43 51.19
C LEU A 510 5.84 1.46 50.31
N LEU A 511 4.51 1.58 50.27
CA LEU A 511 3.66 0.68 49.49
C LEU A 511 3.22 1.29 48.16
N LEU A 512 2.43 2.36 48.17
CA LEU A 512 1.79 2.88 46.95
C LEU A 512 2.80 3.48 45.96
N ILE A 513 3.66 4.41 46.39
CA ILE A 513 4.65 5.07 45.52
C ILE A 513 5.66 4.04 44.99
N ASN A 514 6.14 3.10 45.81
CA ASN A 514 7.05 2.04 45.36
C ASN A 514 6.39 1.08 44.36
N LEU A 515 5.11 0.74 44.55
CA LEU A 515 4.35 -0.04 43.58
C LEU A 515 4.20 0.72 42.25
N LEU A 516 3.95 2.03 42.31
CA LEU A 516 3.88 2.88 41.12
C LEU A 516 5.20 2.90 40.35
N ILE A 517 6.32 3.04 41.06
CA ILE A 517 7.67 2.94 40.48
C ILE A 517 7.86 1.58 39.79
N ALA A 518 7.51 0.48 40.46
CA ALA A 518 7.63 -0.87 39.89
C ALA A 518 6.79 -1.07 38.62
N ILE A 519 5.55 -0.55 38.60
CA ILE A 519 4.68 -0.59 37.42
C ILE A 519 5.31 0.23 36.28
N PHE A 520 5.87 1.40 36.58
CA PHE A 520 6.55 2.23 35.58
C PHE A 520 7.83 1.60 35.05
N THR A 521 8.67 0.99 35.88
CA THR A 521 9.86 0.29 35.39
C THR A 521 9.47 -0.83 34.42
N LYS A 522 8.51 -1.68 34.79
CA LYS A 522 8.01 -2.75 33.91
C LYS A 522 7.39 -2.22 32.61
N ARG A 523 6.73 -1.07 32.67
CA ARG A 523 6.13 -0.43 31.49
C ARG A 523 7.19 0.24 30.61
N TYR A 524 8.17 0.89 31.21
CA TYR A 524 9.31 1.53 30.55
C TYR A 524 10.00 0.51 29.65
N ASP A 525 10.40 -0.64 30.20
CA ASP A 525 11.13 -1.68 29.45
C ASP A 525 10.35 -2.17 28.22
N ARG A 526 9.03 -2.38 28.37
CA ARG A 526 8.16 -2.79 27.25
C ARG A 526 7.98 -1.70 26.21
N MET A 527 7.90 -0.44 26.65
CA MET A 527 7.68 0.70 25.75
C MET A 527 8.97 1.12 25.05
N GLU A 528 10.14 0.96 25.66
CA GLU A 528 11.44 1.27 25.05
C GLU A 528 11.61 0.51 23.72
N ALA A 529 11.32 -0.80 23.72
CA ALA A 529 11.39 -1.65 22.53
C ALA A 529 10.41 -1.26 21.41
N ALA A 530 9.30 -0.61 21.74
CA ALA A 530 8.29 -0.14 20.78
C ALA A 530 8.40 1.37 20.47
N SER A 531 9.24 2.11 21.20
CA SER A 531 9.24 3.58 21.18
C SER A 531 9.72 4.15 19.84
N GLN A 532 10.68 3.49 19.19
CA GLN A 532 11.22 3.90 17.88
C GLN A 532 10.15 3.82 16.79
N LYS A 533 9.39 2.72 16.73
CA LYS A 533 8.25 2.53 15.82
C LYS A 533 7.17 3.60 16.00
N LEU A 534 6.82 3.90 17.25
CA LEU A 534 5.86 4.96 17.58
C LEU A 534 6.39 6.35 17.21
N TRP A 535 7.69 6.60 17.43
CA TRP A 535 8.33 7.85 17.06
C TRP A 535 8.41 8.04 15.54
N ALA A 536 8.77 7.00 14.78
CA ALA A 536 8.82 7.02 13.32
C ALA A 536 7.47 7.46 12.71
N MET A 537 6.38 6.89 13.21
CA MET A 537 5.02 7.27 12.81
C MET A 537 4.67 8.69 13.25
N GLN A 538 4.97 9.06 14.50
CA GLN A 538 4.76 10.41 15.00
C GLN A 538 5.50 11.47 14.18
N ARG A 539 6.75 11.18 13.79
CA ARG A 539 7.61 12.05 13.00
C ARG A 539 6.94 12.38 11.67
N TYR A 540 6.41 11.38 10.98
CA TYR A 540 5.63 11.58 9.75
C TYR A 540 4.42 12.48 10.00
N LEU A 541 3.60 12.18 11.01
CA LEU A 541 2.39 12.97 11.31
C LEU A 541 2.72 14.44 11.61
N MET A 542 3.78 14.67 12.39
CA MET A 542 4.26 16.01 12.70
C MET A 542 4.77 16.71 11.44
N MET A 543 5.51 16.01 10.60
CA MET A 543 6.06 16.57 9.37
C MET A 543 5.00 16.89 8.32
N ASP A 544 3.99 16.04 8.14
CA ASP A 544 2.81 16.32 7.31
C ASP A 544 2.06 17.55 7.85
N SER A 545 1.87 17.65 9.16
CA SER A 545 1.23 18.82 9.77
C SER A 545 2.03 20.12 9.53
N LEU A 546 3.37 20.08 9.65
CA LEU A 546 4.25 21.22 9.39
C LEU A 546 4.26 21.64 7.92
N LEU A 547 4.16 20.69 6.99
CA LEU A 547 4.16 20.96 5.56
C LEU A 547 2.83 21.55 5.08
N ARG A 548 1.71 21.16 5.70
CA ARG A 548 0.39 21.76 5.44
C ARG A 548 0.24 23.13 6.07
N GLN A 549 1.03 23.47 7.08
CA GLN A 549 1.03 24.79 7.72
C GLN A 549 1.65 25.88 6.82
N ALA A 550 1.28 27.13 7.10
CA ALA A 550 1.92 28.27 6.45
C ALA A 550 3.44 28.30 6.69
N ALA A 551 4.20 28.84 5.74
CA ALA A 551 5.67 28.82 5.80
C ALA A 551 6.27 29.73 6.88
N LEU A 552 5.53 30.77 7.27
CA LEU A 552 5.95 31.75 8.27
C LEU A 552 5.56 31.27 9.67
N PRO A 553 6.33 31.60 10.73
CA PRO A 553 5.92 31.34 12.10
C PRO A 553 4.81 32.28 12.56
N ALA A 554 3.94 31.84 13.49
CA ALA A 554 3.03 32.74 14.21
C ALA A 554 3.90 33.82 14.88
N PRO A 555 3.67 35.15 14.80
CA PRO A 555 2.52 35.97 14.34
C PRO A 555 2.56 36.44 12.86
N LEU A 556 3.63 36.16 12.12
CA LEU A 556 3.81 36.62 10.73
C LEU A 556 2.91 35.86 9.72
N VAL A 557 2.33 34.74 10.15
CA VAL A 557 1.34 33.95 9.40
C VAL A 557 0.15 34.79 8.94
N LEU A 558 -0.20 35.87 9.66
CA LEU A 558 -1.30 36.77 9.28
C LEU A 558 -1.17 37.24 7.83
N PHE A 559 0.04 37.60 7.39
CA PHE A 559 0.30 38.02 6.00
C PHE A 559 0.09 36.88 4.99
N SER A 560 0.45 35.64 5.37
CA SER A 560 0.22 34.46 4.52
C SER A 560 -1.27 34.19 4.34
N HIS A 561 -2.08 34.32 5.40
CA HIS A 561 -3.53 34.18 5.30
C HIS A 561 -4.17 35.26 4.43
N ILE A 562 -3.75 36.51 4.58
CA ILE A 562 -4.21 37.61 3.71
C ILE A 562 -3.91 37.27 2.24
N GLY A 563 -2.69 36.82 1.92
CA GLY A 563 -2.31 36.38 0.57
C GLY A 563 -3.14 35.19 0.04
N LEU A 564 -3.44 34.21 0.89
CA LEU A 564 -4.30 33.07 0.52
C LEU A 564 -5.75 33.49 0.28
N ILE A 565 -6.28 34.44 1.06
CA ILE A 565 -7.61 35.00 0.85
C ILE A 565 -7.67 35.73 -0.50
N PHE A 566 -6.67 36.55 -0.82
CA PHE A 566 -6.57 37.19 -2.13
C PHE A 566 -6.46 36.16 -3.27
N LYS A 567 -5.66 35.10 -3.09
CA LYS A 567 -5.56 34.01 -4.07
C LYS A 567 -6.90 33.27 -4.23
N ALA A 568 -7.62 33.00 -3.14
CA ALA A 568 -8.93 32.35 -3.17
C ALA A 568 -9.99 33.20 -3.87
N ILE A 569 -10.00 34.51 -3.61
CA ILE A 569 -10.88 35.47 -4.32
C ILE A 569 -10.55 35.46 -5.81
N ARG A 570 -9.26 35.55 -6.17
CA ARG A 570 -8.81 35.47 -7.57
C ARG A 570 -9.21 34.15 -8.22
N ASN A 571 -8.95 33.01 -7.58
CA ASN A 571 -9.25 31.70 -8.16
C ASN A 571 -10.76 31.45 -8.27
N ARG A 572 -11.59 32.05 -7.40
CA ARG A 572 -13.05 32.02 -7.53
C ARG A 572 -13.54 32.87 -8.71
N ILE A 573 -12.82 33.94 -9.04
CA ILE A 573 -13.08 34.80 -10.20
C ILE A 573 -12.60 34.13 -11.51
N PHE A 574 -11.45 33.46 -11.51
CA PHE A 574 -10.82 32.90 -12.71
C PHE A 574 -11.00 31.38 -12.88
N SER A 575 -11.74 30.70 -11.99
CA SER A 575 -12.04 29.26 -12.03
C SER A 575 -10.83 28.33 -12.27
N THR A 576 -9.64 28.71 -11.79
CA THR A 576 -8.44 27.87 -11.90
C THR A 576 -8.31 26.98 -10.67
N VAL A 577 -8.45 25.66 -10.87
CA VAL A 577 -8.17 24.64 -9.85
C VAL A 577 -6.73 24.16 -10.04
N GLU A 578 -5.78 24.72 -9.30
CA GLU A 578 -4.43 24.16 -9.20
C GLU A 578 -4.50 22.89 -8.34
N GLU A 579 -4.14 21.73 -8.90
CA GLU A 579 -3.97 20.49 -8.14
C GLU A 579 -2.77 20.65 -7.18
N GLU A 580 -3.03 20.66 -5.86
CA GLU A 580 -1.98 20.72 -4.85
C GLU A 580 -1.11 19.45 -4.89
N GLN A 581 0.08 19.60 -5.47
CA GLN A 581 1.17 18.64 -5.35
C GLN A 581 1.79 18.81 -3.97
N SER A 582 1.61 17.80 -3.11
CA SER A 582 2.25 17.77 -1.79
C SER A 582 3.52 16.93 -1.86
N PRO A 583 4.54 17.20 -1.03
CA PRO A 583 5.75 16.37 -1.00
C PRO A 583 5.44 14.89 -0.80
N PHE A 584 4.37 14.54 -0.07
CA PHE A 584 3.96 13.16 0.23
C PHE A 584 2.97 12.54 -0.79
N ARG A 585 2.57 13.29 -1.83
CA ARG A 585 1.73 12.79 -2.93
C ARG A 585 2.17 13.39 -4.25
N LYS A 586 2.79 12.57 -5.10
CA LYS A 586 3.21 12.93 -6.45
C LYS A 586 2.30 12.25 -7.48
N SER A 587 1.64 13.07 -8.29
CA SER A 587 0.81 12.60 -9.39
C SER A 587 1.65 12.44 -10.66
N PHE A 588 1.51 11.31 -11.35
CA PHE A 588 2.17 11.02 -12.63
C PHE A 588 1.22 11.09 -13.83
N ARG A 589 0.06 11.75 -13.69
CA ARG A 589 -0.94 11.91 -14.77
C ARG A 589 -0.38 12.47 -16.08
N GLY A 590 0.65 13.31 -16.01
CA GLY A 590 1.33 13.86 -17.19
C GLY A 590 2.30 12.89 -17.90
N ASN A 591 2.62 11.75 -17.29
CA ASN A 591 3.50 10.72 -17.86
C ASN A 591 3.04 9.31 -17.42
N PRO A 592 1.97 8.76 -18.02
CA PRO A 592 1.42 7.45 -17.62
C PRO A 592 2.38 6.29 -17.93
N ALA A 593 3.31 6.44 -18.88
CA ALA A 593 4.31 5.43 -19.18
C ALA A 593 5.25 5.19 -17.99
N ARG A 594 5.72 6.26 -17.33
CA ARG A 594 6.56 6.17 -16.14
C ARG A 594 5.83 5.55 -14.95
N GLU A 595 4.54 5.86 -14.79
CA GLU A 595 3.69 5.25 -13.76
C GLU A 595 3.58 3.73 -13.94
N ARG A 596 3.25 3.28 -15.16
CA ARG A 596 3.18 1.84 -15.50
C ARG A 596 4.51 1.13 -15.29
N GLN A 597 5.64 1.76 -15.65
CA GLN A 597 6.97 1.21 -15.41
C GLN A 597 7.25 0.99 -13.92
N LEU A 598 6.89 1.95 -13.07
CA LEU A 598 7.07 1.84 -11.62
C LEU A 598 6.21 0.72 -11.03
N ILE A 599 4.95 0.60 -11.46
CA ILE A 599 4.03 -0.46 -11.03
C ILE A 599 4.55 -1.84 -11.46
N HIS A 600 4.98 -1.98 -12.72
CA HIS A 600 5.52 -3.25 -13.22
C HIS A 600 6.82 -3.64 -12.51
N TRP A 601 7.70 -2.65 -12.27
CA TRP A 601 8.93 -2.85 -11.51
C TRP A 601 8.65 -3.32 -10.08
N GLU A 602 7.73 -2.65 -9.37
CA GLU A 602 7.27 -3.03 -8.04
C GLU A 602 6.72 -4.47 -8.03
N LYS A 603 5.86 -4.80 -9.00
CA LYS A 603 5.28 -6.14 -9.14
C LYS A 603 6.36 -7.21 -9.33
N LEU A 604 7.35 -6.95 -10.19
CA LEU A 604 8.47 -7.87 -10.41
C LEU A 604 9.26 -8.08 -9.11
N ARG A 605 9.52 -7.03 -8.34
CA ARG A 605 10.22 -7.14 -7.05
C ARG A 605 9.39 -7.91 -6.02
N ALA A 606 8.09 -7.66 -5.95
CA ALA A 606 7.19 -8.37 -5.06
C ALA A 606 7.13 -9.88 -5.36
N VAL A 607 7.10 -10.27 -6.64
CA VAL A 607 7.12 -11.67 -7.04
C VAL A 607 8.43 -12.35 -6.63
N ILE A 608 9.56 -11.67 -6.78
CA ILE A 608 10.87 -12.21 -6.35
C ILE A 608 10.92 -12.38 -4.83
N TYR A 609 10.47 -11.38 -4.07
CA TYR A 609 10.33 -11.49 -2.62
C TYR A 609 9.50 -12.72 -2.22
N LEU A 610 8.33 -12.87 -2.84
CA LEU A 610 7.39 -13.94 -2.49
C LEU A 610 7.92 -15.32 -2.91
N ALA A 611 8.64 -15.42 -4.03
CA ALA A 611 9.33 -16.65 -4.43
C ALA A 611 10.40 -17.05 -3.40
N ALA A 612 11.23 -16.10 -2.95
CA ALA A 612 12.24 -16.34 -1.93
C ALA A 612 11.63 -16.80 -0.60
N VAL A 613 10.51 -16.21 -0.19
CA VAL A 613 9.78 -16.63 1.01
C VAL A 613 9.23 -18.05 0.87
N VAL A 614 8.77 -18.46 -0.32
CA VAL A 614 8.29 -19.83 -0.56
C VAL A 614 9.45 -20.83 -0.49
N GLU A 615 10.59 -20.53 -1.10
CA GLU A 615 11.79 -21.37 -1.03
C GLU A 615 12.28 -21.57 0.42
N GLU A 616 12.36 -20.50 1.22
CA GLU A 616 12.77 -20.60 2.63
C GLU A 616 11.80 -21.43 3.50
N ASN A 617 10.51 -21.44 3.12
CA ASN A 617 9.52 -22.30 3.78
C ASN A 617 9.69 -23.80 3.45
N HIS A 618 10.20 -24.13 2.26
CA HIS A 618 10.51 -25.52 1.90
C HIS A 618 11.71 -26.02 2.73
N ASP A 619 12.78 -25.22 2.82
CA ASP A 619 13.99 -25.57 3.58
C ASP A 619 13.74 -25.73 5.09
N THR A 620 12.89 -24.88 5.68
CA THR A 620 12.52 -24.97 7.11
C THR A 620 11.63 -26.17 7.42
N SER A 621 10.79 -26.59 6.46
CA SER A 621 9.93 -27.78 6.61
C SER A 621 10.75 -29.07 6.51
N GLU A 622 11.75 -29.12 5.64
CA GLU A 622 12.65 -30.28 5.52
C GLU A 622 13.58 -30.42 6.74
N THR A 623 14.06 -29.31 7.30
CA THR A 623 14.91 -29.33 8.51
C THR A 623 14.17 -29.67 9.81
N THR A 624 12.86 -29.44 9.91
CA THR A 624 12.06 -29.86 11.10
C THR A 624 11.59 -31.31 11.06
N VAL A 625 11.53 -31.95 9.87
CA VAL A 625 11.20 -33.38 9.75
C VAL A 625 12.43 -34.28 9.99
N GLY A 626 13.65 -33.73 9.91
CA GLY A 626 14.91 -34.45 10.13
C GLY A 626 15.35 -34.64 11.60
N PHE A 627 14.68 -34.05 12.59
CA PHE A 627 15.05 -34.15 14.00
C PHE A 627 14.12 -35.09 14.81
N THR A 628 13.99 -36.34 14.37
CA THR A 628 13.59 -37.47 15.24
C THR A 628 14.36 -38.75 14.85
N ALA A 629 15.68 -38.73 14.98
CA ALA A 629 16.51 -39.94 15.05
C ALA A 629 17.82 -39.62 15.80
N PRO A 630 18.21 -40.35 16.87
CA PRO A 630 19.44 -40.07 17.61
C PRO A 630 20.56 -41.01 17.17
N GLU A 631 21.43 -40.55 16.27
CA GLU A 631 22.78 -41.11 16.05
C GLU A 631 23.67 -39.91 15.68
N GLY A 632 24.78 -39.56 16.32
CA GLY A 632 25.76 -40.36 17.01
C GLY A 632 27.03 -40.45 16.16
N THR A 633 27.84 -39.39 16.07
CA THR A 633 29.32 -39.44 15.94
C THR A 633 29.97 -38.06 15.82
N VAL A 634 31.18 -37.98 16.36
CA VAL A 634 32.07 -36.83 16.55
C VAL A 634 33.14 -36.79 15.45
N GLY A 635 33.58 -35.60 15.02
CA GLY A 635 34.78 -35.40 14.20
C GLY A 635 35.11 -33.93 13.92
N GLU A 636 36.33 -33.50 14.21
CA GLU A 636 36.85 -32.12 14.35
C GLU A 636 37.34 -31.40 13.06
N ARG A 637 37.40 -30.05 13.17
CA ARG A 637 38.34 -29.03 12.56
C ARG A 637 38.26 -28.78 11.04
N SER A 638 38.41 -27.57 10.48
CA SER A 638 39.19 -26.37 10.87
C SER A 638 38.70 -25.06 10.19
N HIS A 639 39.14 -23.94 10.76
CA HIS A 639 38.91 -22.52 10.40
C HIS A 639 39.28 -22.06 8.97
N SER A 640 38.52 -21.08 8.44
CA SER A 640 39.10 -19.84 7.86
C SER A 640 38.09 -18.68 7.72
N THR A 641 38.51 -17.52 8.24
CA THR A 641 38.29 -16.13 7.76
C THR A 641 36.89 -15.48 7.71
N SER A 642 36.70 -14.61 8.71
CA SER A 642 36.12 -13.25 8.69
C SER A 642 35.84 -12.58 7.32
N HIS A 643 34.56 -12.36 7.02
CA HIS A 643 33.89 -11.05 6.82
C HIS A 643 32.62 -11.27 5.98
N SER A 644 31.59 -10.44 6.23
CA SER A 644 30.27 -10.46 5.57
C SER A 644 29.32 -11.57 6.01
N ASN A 645 28.61 -11.38 7.13
CA ASN A 645 27.31 -12.04 7.36
C ASN A 645 26.47 -11.35 8.45
N SER A 646 26.49 -10.00 8.50
CA SER A 646 25.55 -9.24 9.35
C SER A 646 24.12 -9.27 8.79
N TRP A 647 23.99 -9.21 7.46
CA TRP A 647 22.74 -9.18 6.69
C TRP A 647 21.86 -10.44 6.86
N LYS A 648 22.46 -11.63 6.97
CA LYS A 648 21.74 -12.90 7.20
C LYS A 648 21.24 -13.08 8.64
N LYS A 649 21.60 -12.18 9.58
CA LYS A 649 21.03 -12.15 10.94
C LYS A 649 19.78 -11.28 11.02
N ALA A 650 19.67 -10.25 10.17
CA ALA A 650 18.51 -9.37 10.12
C ALA A 650 17.28 -10.03 9.45
N HIS A 651 17.50 -10.90 8.46
CA HIS A 651 16.41 -11.65 7.80
C HIS A 651 15.79 -12.77 8.66
N ARG A 652 16.44 -13.20 9.76
CA ARG A 652 15.93 -14.29 10.61
C ARG A 652 14.77 -13.92 11.54
N LEU A 653 14.34 -12.65 11.56
CA LEU A 653 13.41 -12.15 12.59
C LEU A 653 11.98 -11.82 12.13
N ALA A 654 11.60 -12.08 10.88
CA ALA A 654 10.18 -12.00 10.49
C ALA A 654 9.91 -12.71 9.15
N ASN A 655 9.59 -14.02 9.17
CA ASN A 655 8.97 -14.67 8.03
C ASN A 655 7.43 -14.57 8.18
N PRO A 656 6.73 -13.75 7.38
CA PRO A 656 5.29 -13.53 7.55
C PRO A 656 4.46 -14.78 7.28
N VAL A 657 4.94 -15.73 6.47
CA VAL A 657 4.21 -16.96 6.13
C VAL A 657 4.31 -18.00 7.26
N VAL A 658 5.48 -18.13 7.89
CA VAL A 658 5.64 -18.96 9.12
C VAL A 658 4.80 -18.39 10.25
N THR A 659 4.86 -17.07 10.45
CA THR A 659 4.07 -16.38 11.48
C THR A 659 2.57 -16.54 11.24
N PHE A 660 2.11 -16.48 9.98
CA PHE A 660 0.71 -16.71 9.60
C PHE A 660 0.27 -18.17 9.81
N ARG A 661 1.12 -19.15 9.48
CA ARG A 661 0.86 -20.59 9.71
C ARG A 661 0.80 -20.91 11.22
N GLU A 662 1.67 -20.31 12.02
CA GLU A 662 1.63 -20.43 13.48
C GLU A 662 0.43 -19.72 14.10
N VAL A 663 0.08 -18.52 13.63
CA VAL A 663 -1.11 -17.78 14.07
C VAL A 663 -2.38 -18.56 13.74
N LEU A 664 -2.50 -19.13 12.53
CA LEU A 664 -3.60 -20.02 12.16
C LEU A 664 -3.63 -21.28 13.05
N LYS A 665 -2.48 -21.91 13.32
CA LYS A 665 -2.42 -23.02 14.29
C LYS A 665 -2.94 -22.60 15.66
N THR A 666 -2.60 -21.42 16.18
CA THR A 666 -3.14 -20.99 17.49
C THR A 666 -4.64 -20.69 17.49
N ALA A 667 -5.19 -20.20 16.37
CA ALA A 667 -6.62 -19.92 16.23
C ALA A 667 -7.44 -21.20 15.99
N GLU A 668 -6.94 -22.09 15.13
CA GLU A 668 -7.54 -23.38 14.79
C GLU A 668 -7.41 -24.39 15.95
N VAL A 669 -6.32 -24.35 16.71
CA VAL A 669 -6.20 -25.10 17.97
C VAL A 669 -7.18 -24.58 19.01
N ARG A 670 -7.44 -23.26 19.09
CA ARG A 670 -8.42 -22.73 20.05
C ARG A 670 -9.85 -23.13 19.69
N SER A 671 -10.26 -23.04 18.42
CA SER A 671 -11.58 -23.49 17.96
C SER A 671 -11.71 -25.02 18.00
N SER A 672 -10.67 -25.76 17.64
CA SER A 672 -10.62 -27.22 17.75
C SER A 672 -10.61 -27.67 19.21
N LEU A 673 -9.99 -26.93 20.13
CA LEU A 673 -10.01 -27.24 21.57
C LEU A 673 -11.36 -26.92 22.19
N GLU A 674 -12.02 -25.82 21.82
CA GLU A 674 -13.40 -25.51 22.26
C GLU A 674 -14.41 -26.52 21.68
N GLN A 675 -14.23 -26.93 20.42
CA GLN A 675 -15.02 -27.97 19.77
C GLN A 675 -14.71 -29.38 20.29
N LYS A 676 -13.46 -29.65 20.70
CA LYS A 676 -13.06 -30.91 21.37
C LYS A 676 -13.55 -30.94 22.81
N ILE A 677 -13.58 -29.82 23.53
CA ILE A 677 -14.14 -29.75 24.87
C ILE A 677 -15.67 -29.89 24.83
N SER A 678 -16.35 -29.34 23.81
CA SER A 678 -17.79 -29.57 23.62
C SER A 678 -18.10 -31.01 23.20
N THR A 679 -17.34 -31.58 22.25
CA THR A 679 -17.51 -32.99 21.86
C THR A 679 -17.09 -33.95 22.96
N ILE A 680 -16.13 -33.62 23.83
CA ILE A 680 -15.82 -34.43 25.03
C ILE A 680 -16.97 -34.34 26.03
N HIS A 681 -17.58 -33.16 26.23
CA HIS A 681 -18.75 -33.02 27.10
C HIS A 681 -19.96 -33.82 26.57
N ASP A 682 -20.19 -33.77 25.26
CA ASP A 682 -21.24 -34.52 24.57
C ASP A 682 -20.94 -36.03 24.57
N ASN A 683 -19.70 -36.44 24.31
CA ASN A 683 -19.28 -37.84 24.34
C ASN A 683 -19.32 -38.43 25.76
N VAL A 684 -19.02 -37.66 26.80
CA VAL A 684 -19.14 -38.12 28.20
C VAL A 684 -20.61 -38.27 28.60
N SER A 685 -21.51 -37.41 28.10
CA SER A 685 -22.95 -37.57 28.31
C SER A 685 -23.54 -38.73 27.49
N PHE A 686 -23.02 -38.99 26.29
CA PHE A 686 -23.37 -40.10 25.42
C PHE A 686 -22.86 -41.45 25.96
N ILE A 687 -21.62 -41.50 26.47
CA ILE A 687 -21.04 -42.69 27.12
C ILE A 687 -21.80 -43.04 28.41
N ARG A 688 -22.25 -42.03 29.17
CA ARG A 688 -23.13 -42.24 30.34
C ARG A 688 -24.49 -42.85 29.96
N ASN A 689 -25.05 -42.45 28.81
CA ASN A 689 -26.31 -43.00 28.28
C ASN A 689 -26.14 -44.36 27.55
N MET A 690 -24.93 -44.66 27.04
CA MET A 690 -24.58 -45.94 26.41
C MET A 690 -24.24 -47.02 27.45
N LEU A 691 -23.51 -46.68 28.53
CA LEU A 691 -23.21 -47.62 29.63
C LEU A 691 -24.46 -48.01 30.44
N GLY A 692 -25.51 -47.19 30.40
CA GLY A 692 -26.83 -47.54 30.95
C GLY A 692 -27.69 -48.43 30.05
N LYS A 693 -27.31 -48.63 28.77
CA LYS A 693 -28.09 -49.38 27.77
C LYS A 693 -27.36 -50.58 27.15
N ALA A 694 -26.06 -50.73 27.41
CA ALA A 694 -25.23 -51.81 26.89
C ALA A 694 -25.03 -52.99 27.87
N HIS A 695 -25.95 -53.21 28.81
CA HIS A 695 -25.96 -54.42 29.65
C HIS A 695 -27.02 -55.47 29.25
N GLU A 696 -27.84 -55.22 28.20
CA GLU A 696 -28.99 -56.10 27.90
C GLU A 696 -29.07 -56.68 26.48
N SER A 697 -28.08 -56.49 25.60
CA SER A 697 -28.16 -57.12 24.27
C SER A 697 -26.81 -57.59 23.80
N ALA A 698 -26.39 -58.68 24.42
CA ALA A 698 -25.48 -59.62 23.81
C ALA A 698 -26.19 -60.37 22.66
N GLU A 699 -25.34 -60.96 21.82
CA GLU A 699 -25.58 -62.16 21.02
C GLU A 699 -25.95 -62.03 19.53
N SER A 700 -25.05 -62.64 18.75
CA SER A 700 -25.30 -63.35 17.49
C SER A 700 -25.46 -62.44 16.25
N HIS A 701 -24.72 -62.57 15.14
CA HIS A 701 -24.12 -63.73 14.50
C HIS A 701 -22.92 -63.34 13.62
N TYR A 702 -22.17 -64.38 13.29
CA TYR A 702 -20.82 -64.45 12.72
C TYR A 702 -20.80 -64.42 11.16
N ASN A 703 -19.78 -63.75 10.61
CA ASN A 703 -19.02 -63.93 9.35
C ASN A 703 -19.59 -64.66 8.11
N ARG A 704 -19.35 -64.04 6.93
CA ARG A 704 -18.73 -64.64 5.72
C ARG A 704 -18.27 -63.52 4.76
N GLY A 705 -16.97 -63.36 4.49
CA GLY A 705 -16.26 -63.82 3.27
C GLY A 705 -16.38 -62.77 2.13
N LEU A 706 -15.37 -62.30 1.39
CA LEU A 706 -14.16 -62.90 0.84
C LEU A 706 -13.07 -61.83 0.55
N SER A 707 -11.85 -62.32 0.42
CA SER A 707 -10.54 -61.69 0.18
C SER A 707 -10.31 -61.19 -1.26
N ALA A 708 -9.48 -60.15 -1.46
CA ALA A 708 -8.21 -60.20 -2.22
C ALA A 708 -7.48 -58.82 -2.29
N PRO A 709 -6.15 -58.78 -2.50
CA PRO A 709 -5.27 -57.66 -2.09
C PRO A 709 -4.45 -56.97 -3.22
N ASN A 710 -3.94 -55.77 -2.88
CA ASN A 710 -2.68 -55.09 -3.24
C ASN A 710 -2.09 -55.15 -4.66
N THR A 711 -1.83 -53.97 -5.24
CA THR A 711 -0.51 -53.56 -5.75
C THR A 711 -0.46 -52.05 -6.07
N SER A 712 0.64 -51.41 -5.67
CA SER A 712 1.01 -50.00 -5.81
C SER A 712 1.37 -49.57 -7.23
N PRO A 713 1.31 -48.27 -7.58
CA PRO A 713 2.16 -47.70 -8.61
C PRO A 713 3.29 -46.82 -8.04
N LYS A 714 4.43 -46.94 -8.70
CA LYS A 714 5.74 -46.33 -8.44
C LYS A 714 5.75 -44.84 -8.82
N SER A 715 6.74 -44.15 -8.24
CA SER A 715 7.20 -42.79 -8.53
C SER A 715 7.31 -42.45 -10.02
N ALA A 716 6.83 -41.26 -10.40
CA ALA A 716 7.15 -40.60 -11.67
C ALA A 716 7.57 -39.15 -11.41
N HIS A 717 8.86 -38.95 -11.09
CA HIS A 717 9.56 -37.71 -11.41
C HIS A 717 10.26 -37.93 -12.76
N SER A 718 10.29 -36.89 -13.61
CA SER A 718 11.04 -36.73 -14.88
C SER A 718 10.33 -36.96 -16.23
N THR A 719 9.17 -36.32 -16.51
CA THR A 719 8.64 -36.21 -17.90
C THR A 719 7.98 -34.88 -18.29
N GLU A 720 8.11 -33.78 -17.52
CA GLU A 720 7.53 -32.48 -17.95
C GLU A 720 8.48 -31.64 -18.83
N SER A 721 9.78 -31.95 -18.90
CA SER A 721 10.76 -31.13 -19.62
C SER A 721 10.80 -31.33 -21.13
N LEU A 722 10.20 -32.41 -21.67
CA LEU A 722 10.23 -32.74 -23.10
C LEU A 722 8.96 -32.30 -23.86
N ALA A 723 7.91 -31.86 -23.15
CA ALA A 723 6.56 -31.68 -23.73
C ALA A 723 6.40 -30.44 -24.64
N ASN A 724 7.33 -29.47 -24.58
CA ASN A 724 7.18 -28.17 -25.26
C ASN A 724 8.08 -27.98 -26.50
N ALA A 725 8.74 -29.03 -27.00
CA ALA A 725 9.64 -28.91 -28.15
C ALA A 725 8.87 -28.88 -29.49
N PRO A 726 9.23 -27.99 -30.43
CA PRO A 726 8.65 -27.99 -31.77
C PRO A 726 9.13 -29.22 -32.57
N MET A 727 8.25 -29.79 -33.38
CA MET A 727 8.63 -30.85 -34.33
C MET A 727 9.30 -30.22 -35.54
N VAL A 728 10.50 -30.67 -35.86
CA VAL A 728 11.25 -30.24 -37.05
C VAL A 728 11.51 -31.43 -37.95
N PHE A 729 11.24 -31.29 -39.25
CA PHE A 729 11.47 -32.33 -40.26
C PHE A 729 11.82 -31.72 -41.62
N SER A 730 12.47 -32.50 -42.48
CA SER A 730 12.85 -32.08 -43.83
C SER A 730 12.05 -32.84 -44.89
N SER A 731 11.59 -32.14 -45.94
CA SER A 731 10.92 -32.73 -47.11
C SER A 731 11.36 -31.99 -48.38
N ASP A 732 11.80 -32.72 -49.42
CA ASP A 732 12.23 -32.16 -50.73
C ASP A 732 13.17 -30.94 -50.62
N GLY A 733 14.18 -31.02 -49.75
CA GLY A 733 15.15 -29.93 -49.52
C GLY A 733 14.62 -28.73 -48.73
N HIS A 734 13.36 -28.76 -48.27
CA HIS A 734 12.75 -27.78 -47.38
C HIS A 734 12.77 -28.27 -45.94
N TRP A 735 12.93 -27.35 -44.99
CA TRP A 735 12.80 -27.66 -43.57
C TRP A 735 11.51 -27.07 -43.02
N LEU A 736 10.71 -27.88 -42.34
CA LEU A 736 9.43 -27.49 -41.75
C LEU A 736 9.51 -27.61 -40.22
N ALA A 737 8.90 -26.65 -39.53
CA ALA A 737 8.77 -26.67 -38.07
C ALA A 737 7.33 -26.40 -37.62
N VAL A 738 6.85 -27.22 -36.68
CA VAL A 738 5.46 -27.19 -36.16
C VAL A 738 5.48 -27.20 -34.63
N TYR A 739 4.80 -26.25 -34.01
CA TYR A 739 4.60 -26.25 -32.56
C TYR A 739 3.52 -27.27 -32.17
N THR A 740 3.88 -28.26 -31.36
CA THR A 740 3.01 -29.37 -30.93
C THR A 740 2.01 -28.98 -29.85
N VAL A 741 2.37 -28.01 -29.02
CA VAL A 741 1.57 -27.48 -27.91
C VAL A 741 0.97 -26.15 -28.31
N PHE A 742 -0.33 -25.99 -28.10
CA PHE A 742 -1.06 -24.79 -28.51
C PHE A 742 -0.59 -23.48 -27.83
N SER A 743 0.07 -23.57 -26.68
CA SER A 743 0.67 -22.43 -25.98
C SER A 743 2.17 -22.26 -26.19
N GLY A 744 2.81 -23.10 -27.02
CA GLY A 744 4.26 -23.15 -27.20
C GLY A 744 4.85 -22.04 -28.07
N ASP A 745 4.01 -21.19 -28.66
CA ASP A 745 4.35 -20.25 -29.74
C ASP A 745 4.21 -18.76 -29.33
N LEU A 746 4.19 -18.47 -28.03
CA LEU A 746 3.96 -17.12 -27.48
C LEU A 746 5.24 -16.47 -26.94
N ALA A 747 5.51 -15.23 -27.36
CA ALA A 747 6.59 -14.40 -26.83
C ALA A 747 6.08 -13.32 -25.84
N PRO A 748 6.86 -12.96 -24.80
CA PRO A 748 6.48 -11.95 -23.81
C PRO A 748 6.70 -10.51 -24.33
N HIS A 749 5.66 -9.90 -24.91
CA HIS A 749 5.74 -8.54 -25.48
C HIS A 749 5.61 -7.43 -24.45
N ILE A 750 6.22 -6.27 -24.74
CA ILE A 750 6.03 -5.02 -23.97
C ILE A 750 4.85 -4.22 -24.54
N PHE A 751 4.68 -4.27 -25.87
CA PHE A 751 3.62 -3.57 -26.59
C PHE A 751 2.70 -4.56 -27.28
N ASP A 752 1.39 -4.39 -27.13
CA ASP A 752 0.38 -5.21 -27.83
C ASP A 752 0.37 -4.92 -29.34
N GLU A 753 0.66 -3.67 -29.73
CA GLU A 753 0.86 -3.25 -31.12
C GLU A 753 2.29 -2.71 -31.32
N PRO A 754 2.98 -3.07 -32.41
CA PRO A 754 4.32 -2.58 -32.68
C PRO A 754 4.37 -1.05 -32.87
N VAL A 755 5.32 -0.38 -32.23
CA VAL A 755 5.53 1.08 -32.35
C VAL A 755 6.46 1.37 -33.53
N PRO A 756 6.07 2.16 -34.55
CA PRO A 756 6.92 2.43 -35.72
C PRO A 756 8.32 2.94 -35.35
N TRP A 757 9.33 2.59 -36.15
CA TRP A 757 10.72 2.99 -35.89
C TRP A 757 10.94 4.50 -36.03
N GLU A 758 10.11 5.15 -36.85
CA GLU A 758 10.13 6.59 -37.12
C GLU A 758 9.69 7.43 -35.90
N GLU A 759 8.91 6.85 -34.98
CA GLU A 759 8.46 7.54 -33.77
C GLU A 759 9.62 7.65 -32.75
N PRO A 760 9.97 8.84 -32.24
CA PRO A 760 11.09 9.00 -31.32
C PRO A 760 10.76 8.43 -29.94
N LEU A 761 11.48 7.38 -29.52
CA LEU A 761 11.36 6.76 -28.20
C LEU A 761 12.70 6.87 -27.43
N PRO A 762 12.96 8.01 -26.75
CA PRO A 762 14.30 8.36 -26.21
C PRO A 762 14.79 7.48 -25.03
N SER A 763 14.06 6.43 -24.65
CA SER A 763 14.39 5.56 -23.51
C SER A 763 14.04 4.09 -23.77
N TYR A 764 14.13 3.65 -25.02
CA TYR A 764 13.78 2.27 -25.39
C TYR A 764 14.85 1.27 -24.96
N HIS A 765 14.52 0.41 -23.99
CA HIS A 765 15.37 -0.70 -23.54
C HIS A 765 14.60 -2.02 -23.71
N PRO A 766 14.74 -2.72 -24.86
CA PRO A 766 14.04 -3.97 -25.10
C PRO A 766 14.52 -5.08 -24.15
N ILE A 767 13.60 -5.92 -23.72
CA ILE A 767 13.88 -7.09 -22.90
C ILE A 767 14.74 -8.06 -23.71
N LYS A 768 15.87 -8.48 -23.13
CA LYS A 768 16.70 -9.56 -23.68
C LYS A 768 16.14 -10.90 -23.21
N TRP A 769 15.07 -11.34 -23.84
CA TRP A 769 14.49 -12.65 -23.55
C TRP A 769 15.16 -13.72 -24.41
N ARG A 770 15.65 -14.79 -23.76
CA ARG A 770 16.18 -15.98 -24.44
C ARG A 770 15.38 -17.20 -23.98
N PRO A 771 14.52 -17.77 -24.83
CA PRO A 771 13.83 -19.01 -24.50
C PRO A 771 14.83 -20.17 -24.36
N ALA A 772 14.42 -21.25 -23.68
CA ALA A 772 15.21 -22.47 -23.61
C ALA A 772 15.47 -22.99 -25.05
N PRO A 773 16.68 -23.50 -25.36
CA PRO A 773 17.05 -23.89 -26.72
C PRO A 773 16.09 -24.93 -27.31
N GLN A 774 15.58 -25.84 -26.49
CA GLN A 774 14.57 -26.85 -26.87
C GLN A 774 13.22 -26.29 -27.34
N CYS A 775 12.91 -25.02 -27.06
CA CYS A 775 11.67 -24.37 -27.50
C CYS A 775 11.83 -23.63 -28.83
N VAL A 776 13.06 -23.50 -29.34
CA VAL A 776 13.36 -22.84 -30.62
C VAL A 776 13.59 -23.92 -31.67
N PRO A 777 12.92 -23.86 -32.83
CA PRO A 777 13.21 -24.78 -33.91
C PRO A 777 14.66 -24.61 -34.37
N GLU A 778 15.43 -25.69 -34.43
CA GLU A 778 16.77 -25.67 -35.01
C GLU A 778 16.72 -26.29 -36.41
N TRP A 779 17.04 -25.49 -37.41
CA TRP A 779 17.35 -26.00 -38.75
C TRP A 779 18.72 -26.71 -38.66
N GLY A 780 18.80 -27.95 -39.13
CA GLY A 780 20.01 -28.78 -39.00
C GLY A 780 21.30 -28.05 -39.39
N ALA A 781 22.39 -28.36 -38.69
CA ALA A 781 23.67 -27.68 -38.81
C ALA A 781 24.31 -27.88 -40.19
N GLN A 782 24.00 -27.00 -41.14
CA GLN A 782 24.86 -26.70 -42.28
C GLN A 782 24.60 -25.27 -42.78
N GLU A 783 25.70 -24.53 -42.88
CA GLU A 783 25.91 -23.24 -43.54
C GLU A 783 25.45 -21.95 -42.80
N LEU A 784 26.46 -21.27 -42.23
CA LEU A 784 26.55 -19.81 -42.26
C LEU A 784 26.50 -19.41 -43.74
N GLU A 785 25.44 -18.74 -44.20
CA GLU A 785 25.58 -17.73 -45.24
C GLU A 785 24.36 -16.81 -45.36
N THR A 786 24.69 -15.60 -45.81
CA THR A 786 24.00 -14.31 -45.77
C THR A 786 22.48 -14.28 -46.06
N PRO A 787 21.71 -13.40 -45.40
CA PRO A 787 20.31 -13.18 -45.76
C PRO A 787 20.21 -12.57 -47.17
N ARG A 788 19.38 -13.18 -48.01
CA ARG A 788 18.78 -12.48 -49.15
C ARG A 788 17.88 -11.37 -48.59
N VAL A 789 17.96 -10.18 -49.19
CA VAL A 789 17.08 -8.99 -49.07
C VAL A 789 17.82 -7.76 -48.52
N ARG A 790 17.85 -6.69 -49.34
CA ARG A 790 18.22 -5.32 -48.95
C ARG A 790 17.25 -4.82 -47.88
N GLN A 791 17.67 -4.80 -46.62
CA GLN A 791 16.90 -4.19 -45.51
C GLN A 791 17.52 -2.86 -45.06
N ARG A 792 16.74 -2.04 -44.34
CA ARG A 792 17.22 -0.84 -43.64
C ARG A 792 18.21 -1.29 -42.55
N LEU A 793 19.49 -1.09 -42.83
CA LEU A 793 20.60 -1.43 -41.95
C LEU A 793 20.92 -0.20 -41.09
N SER A 794 21.04 -0.36 -39.77
CA SER A 794 21.57 0.69 -38.88
C SER A 794 22.88 0.24 -38.26
N ILE A 795 23.86 1.15 -38.22
CA ILE A 795 25.19 0.92 -37.64
C ILE A 795 25.07 1.12 -36.11
N TRP A 796 25.43 0.10 -35.34
CA TRP A 796 25.55 0.21 -33.88
C TRP A 796 27.01 -0.02 -33.51
N SER A 797 27.66 0.98 -32.91
CA SER A 797 28.99 0.78 -32.31
C SER A 797 28.82 0.04 -30.98
N ALA A 798 29.30 -1.21 -30.91
CA ALA A 798 29.48 -1.88 -29.65
C ALA A 798 30.76 -1.31 -29.02
N GLY A 799 30.65 -0.78 -27.80
CA GLY A 799 31.81 -0.46 -27.00
C GLY A 799 32.73 -1.69 -26.92
N SER A 800 34.00 -1.51 -27.29
CA SER A 800 35.07 -2.49 -27.19
C SER A 800 34.99 -3.69 -28.17
N SER A 801 34.99 -3.43 -29.48
CA SER A 801 35.70 -4.17 -30.55
C SER A 801 35.09 -3.80 -31.91
N ASN A 802 35.93 -3.57 -32.93
CA ASN A 802 35.54 -3.17 -34.28
C ASN A 802 34.84 -4.32 -35.04
N VAL A 803 33.59 -4.63 -34.68
CA VAL A 803 32.72 -5.52 -35.45
C VAL A 803 31.42 -4.77 -35.76
N GLU A 804 31.23 -4.39 -37.01
CA GLU A 804 29.96 -3.82 -37.51
C GLU A 804 28.91 -4.93 -37.56
N ILE A 805 27.99 -4.97 -36.60
CA ILE A 805 26.89 -5.94 -36.59
C ILE A 805 25.66 -5.28 -37.22
N TYR A 806 25.36 -5.68 -38.46
CA TYR A 806 24.10 -5.38 -39.12
C TYR A 806 22.95 -6.14 -38.46
N VAL A 807 22.00 -5.43 -37.84
CA VAL A 807 20.84 -6.07 -37.17
C VAL A 807 19.56 -5.74 -37.94
N ALA A 808 18.82 -6.78 -38.34
CA ALA A 808 17.51 -6.66 -38.97
C ALA A 808 16.50 -5.93 -38.05
N GLN A 809 15.66 -5.09 -38.62
CA GLN A 809 14.61 -4.34 -37.90
C GLN A 809 13.24 -4.80 -38.38
N ASN A 810 12.36 -5.14 -37.44
CA ASN A 810 10.99 -5.56 -37.72
C ASN A 810 10.24 -4.45 -38.49
N PRO A 811 9.71 -4.71 -39.70
CA PRO A 811 9.04 -3.70 -40.50
C PRO A 811 7.77 -3.12 -39.84
N GLY A 812 7.15 -3.84 -38.90
CA GLY A 812 6.00 -3.33 -38.15
C GLY A 812 6.35 -2.32 -37.06
N GLY A 813 7.60 -2.30 -36.59
CA GLY A 813 8.03 -1.45 -35.48
C GLY A 813 8.65 -2.20 -34.30
N ARG A 814 8.88 -1.48 -33.21
CA ARG A 814 9.39 -1.95 -31.91
C ARG A 814 8.31 -2.72 -31.17
N VAL A 815 8.62 -3.93 -30.72
CA VAL A 815 7.69 -4.81 -29.99
C VAL A 815 8.07 -4.96 -28.51
N GLY A 816 9.33 -4.70 -28.18
CA GLY A 816 9.83 -4.73 -26.80
C GLY A 816 10.80 -5.86 -26.51
N ILE A 817 11.04 -6.77 -27.46
CA ILE A 817 11.90 -7.94 -27.28
C ILE A 817 13.07 -7.89 -28.26
N ARG A 818 14.30 -7.97 -27.74
CA ARG A 818 15.52 -7.99 -28.55
C ARG A 818 15.92 -9.42 -28.91
N GLY A 819 16.31 -9.63 -30.17
CA GLY A 819 16.78 -10.92 -30.69
C GLY A 819 15.72 -11.65 -31.52
N ARG A 820 15.90 -12.97 -31.67
CA ARG A 820 15.00 -13.83 -32.47
C ARG A 820 13.82 -14.44 -31.68
N GLY A 821 13.85 -14.39 -30.35
CA GLY A 821 12.80 -14.99 -29.52
C GLY A 821 12.65 -16.49 -29.81
N LEU A 822 11.43 -16.92 -30.11
CA LEU A 822 11.08 -18.30 -30.50
C LEU A 822 11.33 -18.61 -31.98
N LEU A 823 11.65 -17.60 -32.80
CA LEU A 823 11.89 -17.80 -34.22
C LEU A 823 13.30 -18.38 -34.48
N PRO A 824 13.46 -19.24 -35.49
CA PRO A 824 14.74 -19.88 -35.78
C PRO A 824 15.79 -18.91 -36.34
N GLU A 825 15.37 -17.95 -37.18
CA GLU A 825 16.28 -17.03 -37.88
C GLU A 825 15.99 -15.56 -37.55
N LEU A 826 17.02 -14.71 -37.62
CA LEU A 826 16.87 -13.25 -37.56
C LEU A 826 16.33 -12.75 -38.91
N GLY A 827 15.43 -11.77 -38.86
CA GLY A 827 14.75 -11.24 -40.05
C GLY A 827 13.44 -11.98 -40.37
N PRO A 828 13.07 -12.10 -41.66
CA PRO A 828 11.82 -12.71 -42.07
C PRO A 828 11.86 -14.24 -41.92
N ASN A 829 10.83 -14.79 -41.28
CA ASN A 829 10.59 -16.23 -41.16
C ASN A 829 9.29 -16.56 -41.88
N TYR A 830 9.35 -17.47 -42.86
CA TYR A 830 8.19 -17.80 -43.70
C TYR A 830 7.24 -18.75 -42.96
N ALA A 831 5.99 -18.33 -42.82
CA ALA A 831 4.91 -19.10 -42.20
C ALA A 831 3.80 -19.40 -43.22
N TYR A 832 3.34 -20.65 -43.25
CA TYR A 832 2.25 -21.10 -44.11
C TYR A 832 1.01 -21.41 -43.27
N LEU A 833 -0.13 -20.83 -43.65
CA LEU A 833 -1.42 -21.08 -43.01
C LEU A 833 -2.31 -21.90 -43.94
N LEU A 834 -2.86 -22.99 -43.43
CA LEU A 834 -3.78 -23.86 -44.15
C LEU A 834 -5.24 -23.53 -43.78
N ILE A 835 -5.99 -22.98 -44.73
CA ILE A 835 -7.39 -22.60 -44.56
C ILE A 835 -8.25 -23.62 -45.30
N ILE A 836 -8.90 -24.52 -44.57
CA ILE A 836 -9.79 -25.53 -45.14
C ILE A 836 -11.22 -25.04 -44.99
N GLY A 837 -11.86 -24.74 -46.13
CA GLY A 837 -13.27 -24.37 -46.21
C GLY A 837 -14.14 -25.53 -46.68
N ALA A 838 -15.33 -25.67 -46.12
CA ALA A 838 -16.35 -26.62 -46.55
C ALA A 838 -17.56 -25.84 -47.12
N HIS A 839 -17.93 -26.15 -48.36
CA HIS A 839 -19.07 -25.52 -49.04
C HIS A 839 -20.17 -26.55 -49.34
N SER A 840 -21.44 -26.14 -49.29
CA SER A 840 -22.58 -26.97 -49.69
C SER A 840 -22.98 -26.66 -51.12
N ASP A 841 -23.35 -27.70 -51.88
CA ASP A 841 -23.97 -27.52 -53.19
C ASP A 841 -25.21 -26.63 -53.06
N ALA A 842 -25.32 -25.65 -53.97
CA ALA A 842 -26.32 -24.59 -53.98
C ALA A 842 -27.78 -25.07 -54.17
N LYS A 843 -28.06 -26.38 -54.07
CA LYS A 843 -29.39 -26.97 -54.30
C LYS A 843 -30.11 -27.43 -53.02
N ALA A 844 -29.51 -27.31 -51.83
CA ALA A 844 -30.18 -27.61 -50.57
C ALA A 844 -30.77 -26.33 -49.94
N SER A 845 -32.07 -26.36 -49.63
CA SER A 845 -32.79 -25.33 -48.87
C SER A 845 -32.99 -25.80 -47.43
N PRO A 846 -32.49 -25.09 -46.40
CA PRO A 846 -31.81 -23.79 -46.45
C PRO A 846 -30.33 -23.89 -46.87
N PRO A 847 -29.74 -22.84 -47.48
CA PRO A 847 -28.33 -22.81 -47.80
C PRO A 847 -27.51 -22.79 -46.51
N ILE A 848 -26.81 -23.88 -46.23
CA ILE A 848 -25.85 -23.94 -45.12
C ILE A 848 -24.68 -23.02 -45.50
N LYS A 849 -24.39 -22.05 -44.62
CA LYS A 849 -23.33 -21.06 -44.79
C LYS A 849 -21.97 -21.78 -44.82
N GLY A 850 -21.03 -21.30 -45.65
CA GLY A 850 -19.68 -21.87 -45.73
C GLY A 850 -19.02 -21.98 -44.36
N GLN A 851 -18.37 -23.12 -44.09
CA GLN A 851 -17.71 -23.39 -42.82
C GLN A 851 -16.19 -23.47 -43.01
N VAL A 852 -15.42 -23.12 -42.00
CA VAL A 852 -13.96 -23.21 -41.98
C VAL A 852 -13.46 -23.99 -40.77
N LEU A 853 -12.38 -24.74 -40.97
CA LEU A 853 -11.72 -25.49 -39.92
C LEU A 853 -10.80 -24.57 -39.10
N ILE A 854 -11.00 -24.52 -37.78
CA ILE A 854 -10.14 -23.76 -36.86
C ILE A 854 -9.72 -24.60 -35.65
N LEU A 855 -8.61 -24.21 -35.03
CA LEU A 855 -8.12 -24.73 -33.75
C LEU A 855 -8.52 -23.77 -32.63
N SER A 856 -9.26 -24.25 -31.64
CA SER A 856 -9.80 -23.46 -30.52
C SER A 856 -9.39 -24.04 -29.16
N GLY A 857 -9.08 -23.17 -28.20
CA GLY A 857 -8.65 -23.50 -26.83
C GLY A 857 -9.41 -22.67 -25.78
N ALA A 858 -9.50 -23.15 -24.54
CA ALA A 858 -10.40 -22.60 -23.51
C ALA A 858 -10.16 -21.12 -23.14
N HIS A 859 -8.94 -20.60 -23.29
CA HIS A 859 -8.56 -19.25 -22.85
C HIS A 859 -7.66 -18.50 -23.85
N ARG A 860 -7.76 -18.82 -25.15
CA ARG A 860 -6.81 -18.34 -26.16
C ARG A 860 -7.50 -18.08 -27.51
N PRO A 861 -6.98 -17.12 -28.30
CA PRO A 861 -7.55 -16.82 -29.60
C PRO A 861 -7.43 -18.04 -30.55
N ALA A 862 -8.45 -18.26 -31.37
CA ALA A 862 -8.46 -19.33 -32.34
C ALA A 862 -7.43 -19.09 -33.45
N GLN A 863 -6.90 -20.18 -34.04
CA GLN A 863 -5.94 -20.12 -35.13
C GLN A 863 -6.19 -21.21 -36.18
N PHE A 864 -5.75 -20.97 -37.41
CA PHE A 864 -5.70 -21.99 -38.46
C PHE A 864 -4.47 -22.89 -38.26
N PRO A 865 -4.50 -24.16 -38.73
CA PRO A 865 -3.30 -24.99 -38.82
C PRO A 865 -2.20 -24.25 -39.58
N TRP A 866 -1.00 -24.17 -39.00
CA TRP A 866 0.10 -23.39 -39.56
C TRP A 866 1.45 -24.01 -39.23
N PHE A 867 2.47 -23.68 -40.03
CA PHE A 867 3.85 -24.16 -39.85
C PHE A 867 4.87 -23.15 -40.37
N LEU A 868 6.11 -23.25 -39.90
CA LEU A 868 7.27 -22.50 -40.39
C LEU A 868 7.99 -23.30 -41.47
N CYS A 869 8.50 -22.63 -42.50
CA CYS A 869 9.26 -23.26 -43.57
C CYS A 869 10.55 -22.50 -43.87
N LYS A 870 11.67 -23.21 -43.95
CA LYS A 870 12.92 -22.72 -44.53
C LYS A 870 13.10 -23.30 -45.92
N HIS A 871 13.17 -22.41 -46.90
CA HIS A 871 13.36 -22.76 -48.31
C HIS A 871 14.86 -22.90 -48.64
N PRO A 872 15.24 -23.82 -49.55
CA PRO A 872 16.58 -23.87 -50.10
C PRO A 872 16.82 -22.66 -51.02
N THR A 873 18.09 -22.28 -51.19
CA THR A 873 18.50 -21.08 -51.94
C THR A 873 18.05 -21.08 -53.41
N ALA A 874 17.81 -22.25 -54.01
CA ALA A 874 17.33 -22.37 -55.39
C ALA A 874 15.80 -22.36 -55.55
N CYS A 875 15.03 -22.28 -54.45
CA CYS A 875 13.58 -22.45 -54.52
C CYS A 875 12.83 -21.17 -54.91
N ASP A 876 11.90 -21.31 -55.86
CA ASP A 876 10.87 -20.32 -56.13
C ASP A 876 9.66 -20.59 -55.20
N MET A 877 9.50 -19.75 -54.17
CA MET A 877 8.58 -19.95 -53.02
C MET A 877 7.12 -20.21 -53.42
N ASP A 878 6.73 -19.79 -54.62
CA ASP A 878 5.36 -19.94 -55.11
C ASP A 878 5.10 -21.37 -55.62
N SER A 879 6.06 -21.96 -56.36
CA SER A 879 5.93 -23.29 -56.96
C SER A 879 5.95 -24.45 -55.94
N CYS A 880 6.67 -24.28 -54.82
CA CYS A 880 6.82 -25.30 -53.78
C CYS A 880 5.69 -25.27 -52.73
N SER A 881 4.92 -24.18 -52.64
CA SER A 881 3.92 -23.95 -51.59
C SER A 881 2.92 -25.11 -51.40
N ARG A 882 2.45 -25.69 -52.51
CA ARG A 882 1.55 -26.85 -52.50
C ARG A 882 2.24 -28.13 -51.99
N ALA A 883 3.47 -28.39 -52.42
CA ALA A 883 4.23 -29.58 -52.03
C ALA A 883 4.62 -29.56 -50.54
N VAL A 884 5.05 -28.39 -50.05
CA VAL A 884 5.42 -28.19 -48.64
C VAL A 884 4.19 -28.33 -47.73
N ALA A 885 3.04 -27.74 -48.11
CA ALA A 885 1.81 -27.88 -47.34
C ALA A 885 1.26 -29.32 -47.36
N ARG A 886 1.45 -30.07 -48.45
CA ARG A 886 1.13 -31.49 -48.51
C ARG A 886 2.00 -32.30 -47.55
N SER A 887 3.31 -32.05 -47.52
CA SER A 887 4.24 -32.67 -46.58
C SER A 887 3.87 -32.39 -45.11
N PHE A 888 3.37 -31.19 -44.81
CA PHE A 888 2.83 -30.86 -43.49
C PHE A 888 1.59 -31.70 -43.13
N CYS A 889 0.65 -31.87 -44.07
CA CYS A 889 -0.50 -32.76 -43.88
C CYS A 889 -0.05 -34.21 -43.64
N ASP A 890 0.89 -34.73 -44.43
CA ASP A 890 1.42 -36.09 -44.26
C ASP A 890 2.00 -36.28 -42.84
N LYS A 891 2.78 -35.31 -42.36
CA LYS A 891 3.35 -35.35 -41.01
C LYS A 891 2.29 -35.27 -39.91
N MET A 892 1.27 -34.42 -40.07
CA MET A 892 0.17 -34.34 -39.10
C MET A 892 -0.66 -35.62 -39.06
N SER A 893 -0.77 -36.34 -40.19
CA SER A 893 -1.37 -37.67 -40.24
C SER A 893 -0.56 -38.70 -39.44
N ASP A 894 0.77 -38.72 -39.58
CA ASP A 894 1.63 -39.62 -38.80
C ASP A 894 1.43 -39.39 -37.29
N VAL A 895 1.38 -38.13 -36.88
CA VAL A 895 1.20 -37.74 -35.47
C VAL A 895 -0.18 -38.17 -34.95
N ALA A 896 -1.23 -38.05 -35.77
CA ALA A 896 -2.56 -38.52 -35.43
C ALA A 896 -2.62 -40.07 -35.35
N ALA A 897 -1.91 -40.76 -36.23
CA ALA A 897 -1.81 -42.23 -36.21
C ALA A 897 -1.08 -42.73 -34.96
N GLN A 898 0.01 -42.07 -34.54
CA GLN A 898 0.75 -42.40 -33.30
C GLN A 898 -0.10 -42.23 -32.03
N ARG A 899 -1.09 -41.33 -32.05
CA ARG A 899 -2.03 -41.14 -30.92
C ARG A 899 -3.18 -42.15 -30.87
N GLY A 900 -3.33 -42.99 -31.90
CA GLY A 900 -4.43 -43.97 -32.02
C GLY A 900 -5.77 -43.38 -32.47
N ASP A 901 -5.79 -42.15 -33.01
CA ASP A 901 -7.03 -41.48 -33.40
C ASP A 901 -7.60 -41.98 -34.76
N CYS A 902 -6.74 -42.48 -35.67
CA CYS A 902 -7.04 -42.98 -37.03
C CYS A 902 -6.01 -44.04 -37.50
N THR A 903 -6.32 -44.81 -38.57
CA THR A 903 -5.36 -45.74 -39.20
C THR A 903 -4.58 -45.10 -40.36
N GLU A 904 -3.31 -45.47 -40.56
CA GLU A 904 -2.39 -44.89 -41.56
C GLU A 904 -2.93 -44.97 -43.00
N ARG A 905 -3.59 -46.08 -43.37
CA ARG A 905 -4.22 -46.27 -44.68
C ARG A 905 -5.40 -45.32 -44.92
N GLU A 906 -6.18 -45.02 -43.90
CA GLU A 906 -7.34 -44.12 -44.03
C GLU A 906 -6.90 -42.67 -44.17
N ASN A 907 -5.82 -42.25 -43.52
CA ASN A 907 -5.34 -40.87 -43.60
C ASN A 907 -4.76 -40.54 -44.98
N ASN A 908 -4.00 -41.45 -45.60
CA ASN A 908 -3.43 -41.23 -46.93
C ASN A 908 -4.53 -40.99 -47.98
N THR A 909 -5.66 -41.73 -47.90
CA THR A 909 -6.81 -41.51 -48.78
C THR A 909 -7.46 -40.14 -48.58
N VAL A 910 -7.56 -39.66 -47.34
CA VAL A 910 -8.12 -38.34 -47.01
C VAL A 910 -7.22 -37.21 -47.51
N ILE A 911 -5.90 -37.38 -47.42
CA ILE A 911 -4.93 -36.39 -47.90
C ILE A 911 -4.94 -36.34 -49.43
N ASP A 912 -4.94 -37.48 -50.11
CA ASP A 912 -5.03 -37.54 -51.58
C ASP A 912 -6.32 -36.87 -52.10
N GLU A 913 -7.44 -37.11 -51.42
CA GLU A 913 -8.71 -36.45 -51.72
C GLU A 913 -8.65 -34.93 -51.45
N LEU A 914 -8.10 -34.51 -50.30
CA LEU A 914 -7.94 -33.09 -49.94
C LEU A 914 -7.15 -32.32 -51.01
N TRP A 915 -6.06 -32.90 -51.51
CA TRP A 915 -5.21 -32.28 -52.52
C TRP A 915 -5.69 -32.50 -53.96
N SER A 916 -6.79 -33.22 -54.19
CA SER A 916 -7.46 -33.28 -55.50
C SER A 916 -8.27 -32.01 -55.80
N TYR A 917 -8.68 -31.28 -54.75
CA TYR A 917 -9.45 -30.04 -54.86
C TYR A 917 -8.59 -28.84 -55.30
N PRO A 918 -9.22 -27.81 -55.91
CA PRO A 918 -8.52 -26.58 -56.29
C PRO A 918 -7.97 -25.86 -55.06
N THR A 919 -6.70 -25.45 -55.13
CA THR A 919 -6.00 -24.73 -54.05
C THR A 919 -5.66 -23.32 -54.50
N SER A 920 -6.04 -22.31 -53.72
CA SER A 920 -5.61 -20.92 -53.94
C SER A 920 -4.49 -20.55 -52.97
N VAL A 921 -3.37 -20.04 -53.48
CA VAL A 921 -2.22 -19.60 -52.69
C VAL A 921 -2.16 -18.07 -52.73
N VAL A 922 -2.11 -17.43 -51.56
CA VAL A 922 -2.12 -15.97 -51.42
C VAL A 922 -0.95 -15.54 -50.54
N LYS A 923 -0.04 -14.72 -51.09
CA LYS A 923 1.08 -14.14 -50.34
C LYS A 923 0.61 -12.89 -49.60
N VAL A 924 0.53 -12.97 -48.27
CA VAL A 924 0.05 -11.88 -47.40
C VAL A 924 1.20 -10.94 -47.01
N GLY A 925 2.43 -11.47 -46.93
CA GLY A 925 3.61 -10.72 -46.51
C GLY A 925 3.66 -10.52 -44.99
N TYR A 926 4.19 -9.38 -44.53
CA TYR A 926 4.31 -9.09 -43.10
C TYR A 926 2.94 -9.07 -42.40
N ALA A 927 2.85 -9.78 -41.28
CA ALA A 927 1.71 -9.74 -40.37
C ALA A 927 2.18 -9.54 -38.93
N ALA A 928 1.52 -8.62 -38.22
CA ALA A 928 1.76 -8.42 -36.79
C ALA A 928 1.28 -9.65 -36.02
N ASP A 929 2.17 -10.26 -35.25
CA ASP A 929 1.95 -11.54 -34.62
C ASP A 929 2.60 -11.63 -33.22
N PRO A 930 1.97 -12.30 -32.23
CA PRO A 930 2.52 -12.53 -30.89
C PRO A 930 3.85 -13.31 -30.81
N ILE A 931 4.45 -13.75 -31.91
CA ILE A 931 5.80 -14.33 -31.91
C ILE A 931 6.88 -13.33 -32.40
N ASN A 932 6.48 -12.20 -33.01
CA ASN A 932 7.40 -11.25 -33.63
C ASN A 932 8.26 -10.52 -32.57
N CYS A 933 9.56 -10.39 -32.83
CA CYS A 933 10.50 -9.63 -32.02
C CYS A 933 10.97 -8.37 -32.76
N ASP A 934 11.83 -7.56 -32.14
CA ASP A 934 12.43 -6.39 -32.81
C ASP A 934 13.32 -6.78 -34.00
N ASN A 935 13.88 -7.99 -33.98
CA ASN A 935 14.88 -8.45 -34.95
C ASN A 935 14.47 -9.70 -35.75
N ALA A 936 13.29 -10.26 -35.51
CA ALA A 936 12.76 -11.42 -36.24
C ALA A 936 11.23 -11.33 -36.32
N TRP A 937 10.65 -11.64 -37.47
CA TRP A 937 9.20 -11.53 -37.70
C TRP A 937 8.69 -12.59 -38.68
N LEU A 938 7.37 -12.74 -38.73
CA LEU A 938 6.70 -13.63 -39.68
C LEU A 938 6.35 -12.96 -41.01
N GLU A 939 6.57 -13.69 -42.10
CA GLU A 939 5.97 -13.43 -43.41
C GLU A 939 5.02 -14.56 -43.77
N ILE A 940 3.75 -14.22 -44.01
CA ILE A 940 2.67 -15.19 -44.11
C ILE A 940 2.28 -15.45 -45.57
N THR A 941 2.15 -16.74 -45.90
CA THR A 941 1.49 -17.24 -47.11
C THR A 941 0.28 -18.09 -46.71
N ALA A 942 -0.90 -17.76 -47.23
CA ALA A 942 -2.14 -18.47 -46.94
C ALA A 942 -2.49 -19.42 -48.08
N ILE A 943 -2.81 -20.67 -47.76
CA ILE A 943 -3.24 -21.70 -48.71
C ILE A 943 -4.68 -22.07 -48.37
N ARG A 944 -5.61 -21.77 -49.26
CA ARG A 944 -7.03 -22.12 -49.09
C ARG A 944 -7.41 -23.30 -49.98
N ILE A 945 -8.10 -24.27 -49.38
CA ILE A 945 -8.65 -25.46 -50.05
C ILE A 945 -10.14 -25.51 -49.75
N ASN A 946 -10.98 -25.63 -50.78
CA ASN A 946 -12.43 -25.72 -50.62
C ASN A 946 -12.90 -27.16 -50.91
N ILE A 947 -13.56 -27.77 -49.93
CA ILE A 947 -14.05 -29.15 -49.95
C ILE A 947 -15.59 -29.14 -50.00
N PRO A 948 -16.24 -30.09 -50.70
CA PRO A 948 -17.69 -30.29 -50.60
C PRO A 948 -18.10 -30.86 -49.23
N THR A 949 -19.18 -30.34 -48.66
CA THR A 949 -19.71 -30.75 -47.32
C THR A 949 -20.19 -32.20 -47.22
N ALA A 950 -20.44 -32.89 -48.34
CA ALA A 950 -21.03 -34.22 -48.38
C ALA A 950 -20.05 -35.38 -48.10
N THR A 951 -18.77 -35.13 -47.87
CA THR A 951 -17.79 -36.19 -47.63
C THR A 951 -17.76 -36.58 -46.14
N GLY A 952 -17.88 -37.89 -45.86
CA GLY A 952 -17.71 -38.46 -44.50
C GLY A 952 -16.31 -38.25 -43.89
N ASN A 953 -15.43 -37.52 -44.60
CA ASN A 953 -14.07 -37.20 -44.25
C ASN A 953 -13.94 -35.95 -43.35
N ASN A 954 -14.99 -35.14 -43.18
CA ASN A 954 -14.95 -33.94 -42.31
C ASN A 954 -14.63 -34.25 -40.85
N VAL A 955 -15.05 -35.41 -40.34
CA VAL A 955 -14.73 -35.88 -38.97
C VAL A 955 -13.27 -36.35 -38.88
N LYS A 956 -12.73 -36.92 -39.95
CA LYS A 956 -11.34 -37.40 -40.02
C LYS A 956 -10.36 -36.21 -40.03
N LEU A 957 -10.68 -35.13 -40.74
CA LEU A 957 -9.91 -33.89 -40.73
C LEU A 957 -9.84 -33.23 -39.34
N LEU A 958 -10.93 -33.26 -38.56
CA LEU A 958 -10.94 -32.75 -37.19
C LEU A 958 -10.01 -33.54 -36.26
N LYS A 959 -9.96 -34.87 -36.43
CA LYS A 959 -9.06 -35.74 -35.66
C LYS A 959 -7.59 -35.50 -36.05
N MET A 960 -7.33 -35.32 -37.34
CA MET A 960 -5.98 -35.11 -37.88
C MET A 960 -5.28 -33.87 -37.33
N PHE A 961 -5.98 -32.73 -37.23
CA PHE A 961 -5.38 -31.45 -36.78
C PHE A 961 -5.50 -31.19 -35.28
N ARG A 962 -5.95 -32.16 -34.49
CA ARG A 962 -6.04 -32.02 -33.03
C ARG A 962 -4.64 -31.93 -32.40
N THR A 963 -4.44 -31.05 -31.43
CA THR A 963 -3.18 -30.90 -30.66
C THR A 963 -3.45 -30.88 -29.16
N GLU A 964 -2.40 -31.05 -28.35
CA GLU A 964 -2.54 -31.03 -26.89
C GLU A 964 -2.99 -29.64 -26.40
N GLY A 965 -4.07 -29.61 -25.62
CA GLY A 965 -4.69 -28.37 -25.14
C GLY A 965 -5.69 -27.72 -26.12
N CYS A 966 -5.94 -28.30 -27.30
CA CYS A 966 -6.83 -27.73 -28.32
C CYS A 966 -7.81 -28.68 -28.99
N LYS A 967 -8.94 -28.10 -29.43
CA LYS A 967 -9.99 -28.77 -30.20
C LYS A 967 -10.03 -28.19 -31.61
N ALA A 968 -9.96 -29.04 -32.64
CA ALA A 968 -10.30 -28.65 -33.99
C ALA A 968 -11.83 -28.63 -34.14
N ILE A 969 -12.39 -27.55 -34.68
CA ILE A 969 -13.83 -27.34 -34.86
C ILE A 969 -14.12 -26.70 -36.22
N TRP A 970 -15.27 -27.04 -36.80
CA TRP A 970 -15.83 -26.32 -37.95
C TRP A 970 -16.63 -25.12 -37.45
N VAL A 971 -16.40 -23.95 -38.05
CA VAL A 971 -17.05 -22.69 -37.68
C VAL A 971 -17.56 -21.98 -38.92
N ASP A 972 -18.72 -21.33 -38.80
CA ASP A 972 -19.30 -20.55 -39.89
C ASP A 972 -18.39 -19.37 -40.29
N GLU A 973 -18.10 -19.23 -41.59
CA GLU A 973 -17.22 -18.18 -42.14
C GLU A 973 -17.64 -16.74 -41.80
N ASN A 974 -18.93 -16.53 -41.51
CA ASN A 974 -19.48 -15.22 -41.16
C ASN A 974 -19.52 -14.96 -39.64
N ASN A 975 -19.28 -15.97 -38.80
CA ASN A 975 -19.35 -15.86 -37.34
C ASN A 975 -18.10 -16.49 -36.70
N MET A 976 -16.94 -15.90 -36.98
CA MET A 976 -15.66 -16.37 -36.47
C MET A 976 -15.47 -15.97 -35.00
N PRO A 977 -14.96 -16.87 -34.13
CA PRO A 977 -14.56 -16.53 -32.76
C PRO A 977 -13.36 -15.58 -32.77
N LYS A 978 -12.96 -15.08 -31.59
CA LYS A 978 -11.76 -14.23 -31.44
C LYS A 978 -10.53 -14.98 -31.98
N MET A 979 -10.05 -14.58 -33.15
CA MET A 979 -8.93 -15.17 -33.89
C MET A 979 -7.63 -14.43 -33.61
N ARG A 980 -6.49 -15.10 -33.80
CA ARG A 980 -5.16 -14.48 -33.86
C ARG A 980 -5.13 -13.47 -35.02
N THR A 981 -4.60 -12.27 -34.77
CA THR A 981 -4.67 -11.12 -35.69
C THR A 981 -4.03 -11.41 -37.05
N SER A 982 -2.87 -12.07 -37.06
CA SER A 982 -2.17 -12.50 -38.27
C SER A 982 -2.97 -13.50 -39.12
N HIS A 983 -3.63 -14.47 -38.47
CA HIS A 983 -4.49 -15.46 -39.12
C HIS A 983 -5.77 -14.84 -39.68
N LEU A 984 -6.36 -13.88 -38.95
CA LEU A 984 -7.52 -13.14 -39.42
C LEU A 984 -7.19 -12.28 -40.66
N LYS A 985 -6.02 -11.62 -40.65
CA LYS A 985 -5.52 -10.86 -41.81
C LYS A 985 -5.36 -11.77 -43.03
N ALA A 986 -4.75 -12.94 -42.85
CA ALA A 986 -4.56 -13.93 -43.91
C ALA A 986 -5.90 -14.43 -44.49
N PHE A 987 -6.88 -14.74 -43.64
CA PHE A 987 -8.21 -15.16 -44.08
C PHE A 987 -8.93 -14.07 -44.88
N ASN A 988 -8.89 -12.83 -44.42
CA ASN A 988 -9.51 -11.70 -45.12
C ASN A 988 -8.86 -11.46 -46.49
N SER A 989 -7.54 -11.60 -46.62
CA SER A 989 -6.83 -11.51 -47.91
C SER A 989 -7.24 -12.62 -48.89
N CYS A 990 -7.50 -13.85 -48.41
CA CYS A 990 -8.04 -14.92 -49.25
C CYS A 990 -9.49 -14.65 -49.67
N LYS A 991 -10.30 -14.02 -48.82
CA LYS A 991 -11.70 -13.69 -49.13
C LYS A 991 -11.82 -12.56 -50.16
N SER A 992 -10.96 -11.55 -50.10
CA SER A 992 -10.98 -10.40 -51.02
C SER A 992 -10.57 -10.73 -52.46
N LEU A 993 -9.92 -11.88 -52.71
CA LEU A 993 -9.55 -12.33 -54.06
C LEU A 993 -10.65 -13.14 -54.76
N MET A 994 -11.70 -13.54 -54.03
CA MET A 994 -12.82 -14.33 -54.54
C MET A 994 -14.08 -13.49 -54.82
N ASN A 995 -14.17 -12.30 -54.22
CA ASN A 995 -15.14 -11.26 -54.56
C ASN A 995 -14.54 -10.34 -55.62
#